data_AF-S4Y4C4-F1
#
_entry.id   AF-S4Y4C4-F1
#
_cell.length_a   1.000
_cell.length_b   1.000
_cell.length_c   1.000
_cell.angle_alpha   90.00
_cell.angle_beta   90.00
_cell.angle_gamma   90.00
#
_symmetry.space_group_name_H-M   'P 1'
#
loop_
_entity.id
_entity.type
_entity.pdbx_description
1 polymer ?
#
loop_
_entity_poly.entity_id
_entity_poly.type
_entity_poly.pdbx_seq_one_letter_code
_entity_poly.pdbx_strand_id
1 'polypeptide(L)'
;MDYEFLRQEGIRQLERITGGQWTDFNAHDPGITLLEQLCYALSDLGYRAGYEIPDLLADGGDDPYRSLHLPAEILTSHPVTLADLRRLVLDVEGVKNAWVEPATAGAPQLYYLPVEQELRVAPKDVASEPVHLRGLHRVLIEASEHSRGTQVRAKVARRLHKNRPLCEDFAEITVLEPQLIQVEATVEITPVDDPAALLNEIGRAIADEIAPPVRFATLSQRLGAGASVEAMFEGPRLDRGFLSDEVLARATRRTVIHTSDLMRAITDIAAVRAVSRIRVSTGGAKEEWSLRVDPDRVPRMNFDASVITLMSAGRVIAQAKPERAPDAPWGAGDSALAVPVGRNRNVGAYTSVRQHLPMLYGVGEAGLPDSATPARKAQARQLAAYLMFFDQLLANAFAQLAHAKDLFSHGGGTRTYFTQALDQPGLRLEEIRALDDAHRTRLGDLVETADEVDSLERKNRFLNHLLARFAEPIAGHDAASAPIPPAERVRRKQRLLQRYPRISSARGTGFDGLAPAGAANMSGLEERLRVTLGLDGGEEIAVVEHILLRPMPGDEAQGRPGPTDAPTDRPPALLSAAREKDPYSLRLTFVLPDGVGRFSDPAFKQLVENTLRAETPAHLTPYVLWMAADAWAAFRTAHEQWLQKRRAVLAATLGVHLEERSS
;
A
#
# COMPACT_ATOMS: atom_id res chain seq x y z
N MET A 1 0.82 -32.19 -24.39
CA MET A 1 0.10 -32.79 -25.54
C MET A 1 0.75 -34.12 -25.86
N ASP A 2 -0.03 -35.12 -26.24
CA ASP A 2 0.45 -36.48 -26.50
C ASP A 2 0.93 -36.64 -27.97
N TYR A 3 2.10 -37.25 -28.17
CA TYR A 3 2.71 -37.42 -29.49
C TYR A 3 1.86 -38.32 -30.40
N GLU A 4 1.38 -39.45 -29.88
CA GLU A 4 0.65 -40.43 -30.66
C GLU A 4 -0.68 -39.83 -31.13
N PHE A 5 -1.37 -39.10 -30.26
CA PHE A 5 -2.54 -38.32 -30.63
C PHE A 5 -2.25 -37.31 -31.74
N LEU A 6 -1.17 -36.51 -31.62
CA LEU A 6 -0.81 -35.51 -32.64
C LEU A 6 -0.51 -36.16 -33.99
N ARG A 7 0.14 -37.32 -33.98
CA ARG A 7 0.45 -38.09 -35.20
C ARG A 7 -0.81 -38.64 -35.86
N GLN A 8 -1.69 -39.26 -35.09
CA GLN A 8 -2.97 -39.78 -35.60
C GLN A 8 -3.83 -38.66 -36.19
N GLU A 9 -3.94 -37.54 -35.48
CA GLU A 9 -4.66 -36.36 -35.95
C GLU A 9 -4.02 -35.76 -37.21
N GLY A 10 -2.69 -35.69 -37.27
CA GLY A 10 -1.97 -35.24 -38.45
C GLY A 10 -2.27 -36.09 -39.69
N ILE A 11 -2.21 -37.42 -39.56
CA ILE A 11 -2.56 -38.35 -40.64
C ILE A 11 -4.02 -38.18 -41.07
N ARG A 12 -4.95 -38.09 -40.10
CA ARG A 12 -6.37 -37.87 -40.37
C ARG A 12 -6.63 -36.58 -41.16
N GLN A 13 -5.89 -35.50 -40.87
CA GLN A 13 -5.98 -34.25 -41.62
C GLN A 13 -5.39 -34.38 -43.02
N LEU A 14 -4.27 -35.09 -43.19
CA LEU A 14 -3.70 -35.39 -44.51
C LEU A 14 -4.69 -36.18 -45.38
N GLU A 15 -5.28 -37.26 -44.87
CA GLU A 15 -6.29 -38.06 -45.56
C GLU A 15 -7.46 -37.21 -46.08
N ARG A 16 -7.90 -36.25 -45.26
CA ARG A 16 -9.01 -35.36 -45.59
C ARG A 16 -8.63 -34.33 -46.67
N ILE A 17 -7.42 -33.79 -46.64
CA ILE A 17 -7.00 -32.67 -47.50
C ILE A 17 -6.48 -33.16 -48.85
N THR A 18 -5.83 -34.32 -48.92
CA THR A 18 -5.17 -34.80 -50.14
C THR A 18 -6.14 -35.40 -51.15
N GLY A 19 -7.39 -35.71 -50.75
CA GLY A 19 -8.46 -36.13 -51.64
C GLY A 19 -8.14 -37.36 -52.49
N GLY A 20 -7.19 -38.20 -52.04
CA GLY A 20 -6.70 -39.39 -52.76
C GLY A 20 -5.43 -39.19 -53.60
N GLN A 21 -4.81 -38.00 -53.62
CA GLN A 21 -3.52 -37.78 -54.32
C GLN A 21 -2.31 -38.37 -53.57
N TRP A 22 -2.41 -38.46 -52.24
CA TRP A 22 -1.41 -39.08 -51.39
C TRP A 22 -2.11 -40.16 -50.58
N THR A 23 -1.74 -41.42 -50.81
CA THR A 23 -2.44 -42.61 -50.27
C THR A 23 -1.55 -43.48 -49.38
N ASP A 24 -0.25 -43.20 -49.32
CA ASP A 24 0.72 -43.95 -48.53
C ASP A 24 1.09 -43.17 -47.26
N PHE A 25 0.59 -43.62 -46.11
CA PHE A 25 0.83 -43.01 -44.81
C PHE A 25 1.74 -43.86 -43.91
N ASN A 26 2.57 -44.71 -44.51
CA ASN A 26 3.51 -45.56 -43.79
C ASN A 26 4.80 -44.81 -43.40
N ALA A 27 5.52 -45.34 -42.41
CA ALA A 27 6.72 -44.72 -41.84
C ALA A 27 7.91 -44.56 -42.83
N HIS A 28 7.86 -45.20 -44.00
CA HIS A 28 8.90 -45.07 -45.02
C HIS A 28 8.67 -43.87 -45.94
N ASP A 29 7.46 -43.30 -45.95
CA ASP A 29 7.14 -42.12 -46.73
C ASP A 29 7.82 -40.88 -46.11
N PRO A 30 8.63 -40.12 -46.86
CA PRO A 30 9.31 -38.95 -46.35
C PRO A 30 8.37 -37.91 -45.74
N GLY A 31 7.20 -37.68 -46.31
CA GLY A 31 6.22 -36.74 -45.79
C GLY A 31 5.66 -37.16 -44.43
N ILE A 32 5.51 -38.48 -44.18
CA ILE A 32 5.16 -38.99 -42.85
C ILE A 32 6.31 -38.77 -41.87
N THR A 33 7.56 -39.02 -42.27
CA THR A 33 8.69 -38.76 -41.38
C THR A 33 8.80 -37.27 -41.00
N LEU A 34 8.47 -36.35 -41.92
CA LEU A 34 8.41 -34.91 -41.63
C LEU A 34 7.29 -34.59 -40.64
N LEU A 35 6.09 -35.16 -40.86
CA LEU A 35 4.95 -35.00 -39.95
C LEU A 35 5.31 -35.45 -38.53
N GLU A 36 5.95 -36.62 -38.41
CA GLU A 36 6.40 -37.17 -37.12
C GLU A 36 7.34 -36.21 -36.38
N GLN A 37 8.31 -35.58 -37.07
CA GLN A 37 9.19 -34.60 -36.42
C GLN A 37 8.45 -33.32 -36.00
N LEU A 38 7.45 -32.89 -36.77
CA LEU A 38 6.58 -31.77 -36.38
C LEU A 38 5.73 -32.13 -35.15
N CYS A 39 5.17 -33.34 -35.10
CA CYS A 39 4.44 -33.86 -33.94
C CYS A 39 5.33 -33.90 -32.70
N TYR A 40 6.60 -34.30 -32.84
CA TYR A 40 7.57 -34.29 -31.75
C TYR A 40 7.82 -32.86 -31.22
N ALA A 41 8.08 -31.89 -32.09
CA ALA A 41 8.29 -30.50 -31.68
C ALA A 41 7.04 -29.88 -31.00
N LEU A 42 5.84 -30.20 -31.49
CA LEU A 42 4.58 -29.80 -30.84
C LEU A 42 4.38 -30.47 -29.48
N SER A 43 4.79 -31.73 -29.33
CA SER A 43 4.73 -32.43 -28.05
C SER A 43 5.66 -31.79 -27.01
N ASP A 44 6.86 -31.35 -27.40
CA ASP A 44 7.78 -30.59 -26.55
C ASP A 44 7.18 -29.23 -26.15
N LEU A 45 6.66 -28.46 -27.12
CA LEU A 45 5.97 -27.20 -26.81
C LEU A 45 4.83 -27.41 -25.79
N GLY A 46 4.02 -28.45 -26.01
CA GLY A 46 2.93 -28.82 -25.10
C GLY A 46 3.40 -29.32 -23.74
N TYR A 47 4.58 -29.92 -23.65
CA TYR A 47 5.21 -30.31 -22.39
C TYR A 47 5.67 -29.09 -21.60
N ARG A 48 6.34 -28.13 -22.26
CA ARG A 48 6.82 -26.90 -21.62
C ARG A 48 5.69 -25.96 -21.20
N ALA A 49 4.63 -25.88 -22.00
CA ALA A 49 3.43 -25.12 -21.66
C ALA A 49 2.71 -25.66 -20.40
N GLY A 50 2.99 -26.90 -19.99
CA GLY A 50 2.46 -27.53 -18.79
C GLY A 50 3.33 -27.35 -17.54
N TYR A 51 4.40 -26.55 -17.59
CA TYR A 51 5.18 -26.22 -16.40
C TYR A 51 4.37 -25.40 -15.39
N GLU A 52 4.78 -25.47 -14.12
CA GLU A 52 4.20 -24.67 -13.06
C GLU A 52 4.30 -23.17 -13.38
N ILE A 53 3.26 -22.40 -13.03
CA ILE A 53 3.18 -20.97 -13.34
C ILE A 53 4.43 -20.19 -12.91
N PRO A 54 5.01 -20.38 -11.70
CA PRO A 54 6.24 -19.68 -11.32
C PRO A 54 7.41 -19.94 -12.28
N ASP A 55 7.52 -21.15 -12.83
CA ASP A 55 8.58 -21.51 -13.78
C ASP A 55 8.35 -20.86 -15.16
N LEU A 56 7.08 -20.74 -15.59
CA LEU A 56 6.72 -20.03 -16.83
C LEU A 56 6.98 -18.52 -16.73
N LEU A 57 6.91 -17.94 -15.53
CA LEU A 57 7.12 -16.51 -15.30
C LEU A 57 8.58 -16.14 -15.03
N ALA A 58 9.46 -17.11 -14.71
CA ALA A 58 10.84 -16.88 -14.25
C ALA A 58 11.91 -16.73 -15.36
N ASP A 59 11.50 -16.61 -16.63
CA ASP A 59 12.46 -16.58 -17.74
C ASP A 59 13.42 -15.38 -17.67
N GLY A 60 14.66 -15.57 -18.13
CA GLY A 60 15.73 -14.56 -18.16
C GLY A 60 16.40 -14.23 -16.81
N GLY A 61 16.00 -14.87 -15.70
CA GLY A 61 16.50 -14.52 -14.36
C GLY A 61 15.82 -13.30 -13.73
N ASP A 62 14.76 -12.81 -14.37
CA ASP A 62 13.90 -11.75 -13.84
C ASP A 62 12.99 -12.29 -12.73
N ASP A 63 12.56 -11.40 -11.82
CA ASP A 63 11.55 -11.71 -10.81
C ASP A 63 10.19 -12.04 -11.48
N PRO A 64 9.67 -13.28 -11.32
CA PRO A 64 8.40 -13.71 -11.92
C PRO A 64 7.19 -12.89 -11.45
N TYR A 65 7.29 -12.22 -10.30
CA TYR A 65 6.19 -11.46 -9.69
C TYR A 65 6.34 -9.95 -9.87
N ARG A 66 7.35 -9.46 -10.59
CA ARG A 66 7.62 -8.02 -10.75
C ARG A 66 6.41 -7.19 -11.22
N SER A 67 5.49 -7.82 -11.97
CA SER A 67 4.28 -7.19 -12.50
C SER A 67 3.00 -7.61 -11.76
N LEU A 68 3.14 -8.10 -10.53
CA LEU A 68 2.06 -8.51 -9.65
C LEU A 68 2.26 -7.85 -8.28
N HIS A 69 1.16 -7.40 -7.67
CA HIS A 69 1.21 -6.76 -6.36
C HIS A 69 1.25 -7.80 -5.24
N LEU A 70 2.13 -7.61 -4.26
CA LEU A 70 2.23 -8.52 -3.13
C LEU A 70 1.07 -8.31 -2.14
N PRO A 71 0.67 -9.34 -1.36
CA PRO A 71 -0.41 -9.21 -0.39
C PRO A 71 -0.24 -8.04 0.59
N ALA A 72 0.96 -7.84 1.13
CA ALA A 72 1.25 -6.75 2.06
C ALA A 72 1.09 -5.34 1.45
N GLU A 73 1.13 -5.23 0.12
CA GLU A 73 0.96 -3.98 -0.62
C GLU A 73 -0.48 -3.72 -1.04
N ILE A 74 -1.25 -4.78 -1.30
CA ILE A 74 -2.57 -4.69 -1.91
C ILE A 74 -3.73 -4.94 -0.95
N LEU A 75 -3.49 -5.66 0.15
CA LEU A 75 -4.51 -5.95 1.17
C LEU A 75 -4.51 -4.91 2.31
N THR A 76 -3.42 -4.17 2.48
CA THR A 76 -3.33 -3.09 3.48
C THR A 76 -4.03 -1.83 2.99
N SER A 77 -4.57 -1.06 3.94
CA SER A 77 -5.18 0.25 3.68
C SER A 77 -4.42 1.35 4.42
N HIS A 78 -4.50 2.60 3.97
CA HIS A 78 -4.16 3.71 4.87
C HIS A 78 -5.16 3.78 6.05
N PRO A 79 -4.85 4.49 7.14
CA PRO A 79 -5.73 4.53 8.30
C PRO A 79 -7.09 5.14 7.95
N VAL A 80 -8.16 4.44 8.33
CA VAL A 80 -9.55 4.90 8.18
C VAL A 80 -10.21 5.12 9.54
N THR A 81 -9.74 4.41 10.57
CA THR A 81 -10.28 4.49 11.93
C THR A 81 -9.29 5.12 12.90
N LEU A 82 -9.79 5.56 14.07
CA LEU A 82 -8.92 5.99 15.18
C LEU A 82 -8.01 4.86 15.68
N ALA A 83 -8.48 3.60 15.60
CA ALA A 83 -7.67 2.44 15.93
C ALA A 83 -6.49 2.28 14.95
N ASP A 84 -6.67 2.57 13.67
CA ASP A 84 -5.60 2.55 12.68
C ASP A 84 -4.58 3.65 12.91
N LEU A 85 -5.05 4.88 13.20
CA LEU A 85 -4.16 5.97 13.61
C LEU A 85 -3.38 5.57 14.87
N ARG A 86 -4.04 4.94 15.84
CA ARG A 86 -3.38 4.43 17.05
C ARG A 86 -2.32 3.38 16.74
N ARG A 87 -2.59 2.42 15.83
CA ARG A 87 -1.59 1.43 15.37
C ARG A 87 -0.35 2.11 14.79
N LEU A 88 -0.54 3.14 13.95
CA LEU A 88 0.56 3.91 13.39
C LEU A 88 1.41 4.61 14.46
N VAL A 89 0.80 5.13 15.52
CA VAL A 89 1.52 5.75 16.64
C VAL A 89 2.30 4.70 17.45
N LEU A 90 1.69 3.55 17.73
CA LEU A 90 2.33 2.43 18.45
C LEU A 90 3.52 1.82 17.69
N ASP A 91 3.51 1.96 16.37
CA ASP A 91 4.58 1.56 15.45
C ASP A 91 5.69 2.63 15.30
N VAL A 92 5.78 3.58 16.24
CA VAL A 92 6.87 4.57 16.32
C VAL A 92 7.86 4.29 17.45
N GLU A 93 9.16 4.37 17.13
CA GLU A 93 10.23 4.09 18.09
C GLU A 93 10.18 5.03 19.29
N GLY A 94 10.16 4.44 20.48
CA GLY A 94 10.06 5.14 21.76
C GLY A 94 8.62 5.32 22.27
N VAL A 95 7.60 4.87 21.53
CA VAL A 95 6.22 4.79 22.01
C VAL A 95 6.00 3.45 22.73
N LYS A 96 5.57 3.52 23.99
CA LYS A 96 5.17 2.35 24.78
C LYS A 96 3.68 2.06 24.65
N ASN A 97 2.86 3.11 24.73
CA ASN A 97 1.42 3.06 24.45
C ASN A 97 0.97 4.42 23.90
N ALA A 98 -0.20 4.47 23.29
CA ALA A 98 -0.78 5.70 22.78
C ALA A 98 -2.30 5.60 22.67
N TRP A 99 -2.96 6.75 22.64
CA TRP A 99 -4.41 6.88 22.44
C TRP A 99 -4.69 7.98 21.44
N VAL A 100 -5.66 7.73 20.56
CA VAL A 100 -6.13 8.69 19.56
C VAL A 100 -7.63 8.87 19.80
N GLU A 101 -8.03 10.08 20.12
CA GLU A 101 -9.39 10.41 20.56
C GLU A 101 -9.88 11.63 19.76
N PRO A 102 -11.19 11.77 19.48
CA PRO A 102 -11.72 13.01 18.93
C PRO A 102 -11.42 14.18 19.89
N ALA A 103 -10.98 15.31 19.35
CA ALA A 103 -10.78 16.52 20.14
C ALA A 103 -12.14 17.07 20.60
N THR A 104 -12.30 17.31 21.90
CA THR A 104 -13.56 17.78 22.49
C THR A 104 -13.81 19.28 22.28
N ALA A 105 -12.75 20.06 22.00
CA ALA A 105 -12.83 21.46 21.61
C ALA A 105 -11.66 21.80 20.68
N GLY A 106 -11.93 22.59 19.63
CA GLY A 106 -10.87 23.22 18.84
C GLY A 106 -10.28 24.40 19.60
N ALA A 107 -8.97 24.63 19.48
CA ALA A 107 -8.32 25.83 19.98
C ALA A 107 -7.93 26.72 18.78
N PRO A 108 -8.41 27.97 18.68
CA PRO A 108 -9.28 28.67 19.63
C PRO A 108 -10.75 28.20 19.58
N GLN A 109 -11.50 28.45 20.67
CA GLN A 109 -12.95 28.22 20.68
C GLN A 109 -13.63 29.22 19.74
N LEU A 110 -14.50 28.71 18.87
CA LEU A 110 -15.20 29.53 17.88
C LEU A 110 -16.68 29.72 18.26
N TYR A 111 -17.21 30.86 17.85
CA TYR A 111 -18.60 31.26 18.02
C TYR A 111 -19.15 31.74 16.67
N TYR A 112 -20.31 31.21 16.31
CA TYR A 112 -21.12 31.68 15.20
C TYR A 112 -22.15 32.69 15.71
N LEU A 113 -22.24 33.82 15.04
CA LEU A 113 -23.19 34.88 15.33
C LEU A 113 -24.25 34.87 14.23
N PRO A 114 -25.45 34.29 14.47
CA PRO A 114 -26.43 34.05 13.41
C PRO A 114 -26.98 35.32 12.75
N VAL A 115 -27.12 36.40 13.52
CA VAL A 115 -27.68 37.67 13.03
C VAL A 115 -26.71 38.38 12.09
N GLU A 116 -25.43 38.46 12.47
CA GLU A 116 -24.38 39.08 11.66
C GLU A 116 -23.81 38.15 10.59
N GLN A 117 -24.07 36.84 10.69
CA GLN A 117 -23.45 35.82 9.85
C GLN A 117 -21.92 35.89 9.93
N GLU A 118 -21.39 35.92 11.16
CA GLU A 118 -19.95 36.05 11.42
C GLU A 118 -19.42 34.88 12.26
N LEU A 119 -18.16 34.50 12.03
CA LEU A 119 -17.38 33.66 12.93
C LEU A 119 -16.36 34.46 13.72
N ARG A 120 -16.28 34.19 15.04
CA ARG A 120 -15.41 34.90 15.99
C ARG A 120 -14.81 33.95 17.02
N VAL A 121 -13.72 34.40 17.66
CA VAL A 121 -13.05 33.70 18.79
C VAL A 121 -13.67 33.99 20.16
N ALA A 122 -14.63 34.93 20.21
CA ALA A 122 -15.31 35.33 21.44
C ALA A 122 -16.81 35.49 21.17
N PRO A 123 -17.67 35.14 22.15
CA PRO A 123 -19.10 35.38 22.04
C PRO A 123 -19.39 36.88 22.10
N LYS A 124 -20.44 37.32 21.42
CA LYS A 124 -20.97 38.69 21.54
C LYS A 124 -22.01 38.78 22.65
N ASP A 125 -22.88 37.78 22.73
CA ASP A 125 -24.04 37.72 23.62
C ASP A 125 -24.50 36.26 23.79
N VAL A 126 -25.62 36.06 24.49
CA VAL A 126 -26.21 34.73 24.75
C VAL A 126 -26.72 34.02 23.48
N ALA A 127 -26.91 34.75 22.37
CA ALA A 127 -27.31 34.16 21.09
C ALA A 127 -26.10 33.67 20.28
N SER A 128 -24.88 33.95 20.75
CA SER A 128 -23.65 33.44 20.14
C SER A 128 -23.56 31.92 20.33
N GLU A 129 -23.43 31.19 19.23
CA GLU A 129 -23.45 29.74 19.26
C GLU A 129 -22.05 29.14 19.20
N PRO A 130 -21.63 28.28 20.15
CA PRO A 130 -20.33 27.64 20.08
C PRO A 130 -20.26 26.68 18.88
N VAL A 131 -19.17 26.79 18.12
CA VAL A 131 -18.88 25.91 16.97
C VAL A 131 -17.98 24.77 17.44
N HIS A 132 -18.39 23.54 17.13
CA HIS A 132 -17.65 22.33 17.47
C HIS A 132 -17.15 21.70 16.18
N LEU A 133 -15.85 21.86 15.91
CA LEU A 133 -15.23 21.31 14.72
C LEU A 133 -15.14 19.78 14.82
N ARG A 134 -15.50 19.09 13.74
CA ARG A 134 -15.34 17.64 13.57
C ARG A 134 -14.09 17.34 12.76
N GLY A 135 -13.58 16.12 12.89
CA GLY A 135 -12.36 15.69 12.18
C GLY A 135 -11.08 16.21 12.83
N LEU A 136 -11.12 16.65 14.08
CA LEU A 136 -9.93 16.99 14.86
C LEU A 136 -9.63 15.90 15.87
N HIS A 137 -8.36 15.50 15.96
CA HIS A 137 -7.90 14.43 16.86
C HIS A 137 -6.91 14.93 17.90
N ARG A 138 -7.03 14.39 19.11
CA ARG A 138 -6.04 14.48 20.19
C ARG A 138 -5.26 13.16 20.24
N VAL A 139 -3.93 13.26 20.21
CA VAL A 139 -3.01 12.12 20.28
C VAL A 139 -2.22 12.20 21.57
N LEU A 140 -2.33 11.14 22.37
CA LEU A 140 -1.69 11.03 23.67
C LEU A 140 -0.70 9.88 23.67
N ILE A 141 0.52 10.15 24.12
CA ILE A 141 1.64 9.21 23.98
C ILE A 141 2.21 8.91 25.37
N GLU A 142 2.25 7.63 25.73
CA GLU A 142 3.14 7.13 26.77
C GLU A 142 4.50 6.81 26.14
N ALA A 143 5.51 7.61 26.44
CA ALA A 143 6.88 7.35 25.99
C ALA A 143 7.56 6.26 26.85
N SER A 144 8.42 5.47 26.21
CA SER A 144 9.35 4.61 26.94
C SER A 144 10.37 5.45 27.72
N GLU A 145 10.87 4.91 28.83
CA GLU A 145 11.74 5.66 29.75
C GLU A 145 13.06 6.10 29.16
N HIS A 146 13.59 5.33 28.22
CA HIS A 146 14.86 5.59 27.59
C HIS A 146 14.73 6.61 26.44
N SER A 147 13.52 7.06 26.13
CA SER A 147 13.23 7.95 25.01
C SER A 147 13.07 9.39 25.46
N ARG A 148 13.64 10.32 24.69
CA ARG A 148 13.39 11.76 24.88
C ARG A 148 12.02 12.11 24.33
N GLY A 149 11.11 12.58 25.18
CA GLY A 149 9.71 12.89 24.79
C GLY A 149 9.58 13.81 23.58
N THR A 150 10.45 14.83 23.45
CA THR A 150 10.46 15.73 22.28
C THR A 150 10.77 15.01 20.96
N GLN A 151 11.70 14.06 20.97
CA GLN A 151 12.04 13.26 19.78
C GLN A 151 10.91 12.28 19.43
N VAL A 152 10.28 11.66 20.44
CA VAL A 152 9.13 10.77 20.23
C VAL A 152 7.97 11.54 19.61
N ARG A 153 7.64 12.71 20.15
CA ARG A 153 6.59 13.60 19.61
C ARG A 153 6.84 13.94 18.15
N ALA A 154 8.06 14.35 17.80
CA ALA A 154 8.43 14.68 16.42
C ALA A 154 8.36 13.47 15.47
N LYS A 155 8.80 12.27 15.91
CA LYS A 155 8.68 11.02 15.14
C LYS A 155 7.22 10.63 14.90
N VAL A 156 6.38 10.71 15.94
CA VAL A 156 4.94 10.44 15.85
C VAL A 156 4.26 11.42 14.91
N ALA A 157 4.55 12.72 15.04
CA ALA A 157 4.05 13.75 14.14
C ALA A 157 4.37 13.45 12.67
N ARG A 158 5.62 13.08 12.35
CA ARG A 158 6.01 12.69 10.98
C ARG A 158 5.21 11.48 10.48
N ARG A 159 5.08 10.42 11.30
CA ARG A 159 4.33 9.20 10.90
C ARG A 159 2.85 9.48 10.67
N LEU A 160 2.24 10.30 11.53
CA LEU A 160 0.83 10.67 11.43
C LEU A 160 0.55 11.59 10.24
N HIS A 161 1.34 12.65 10.03
CA HIS A 161 1.10 13.57 8.91
C HIS A 161 1.31 12.90 7.54
N LYS A 162 2.26 11.95 7.42
CA LYS A 162 2.39 11.11 6.22
C LYS A 162 1.14 10.27 5.91
N ASN A 163 0.29 10.02 6.92
CA ASN A 163 -0.91 9.19 6.84
C ASN A 163 -2.17 9.96 7.27
N ARG A 164 -2.15 11.30 7.20
CA ARG A 164 -3.26 12.13 7.71
C ARG A 164 -4.55 11.81 6.93
N PRO A 165 -5.68 11.53 7.60
CA PRO A 165 -6.95 11.37 6.89
C PRO A 165 -7.40 12.66 6.21
N LEU A 166 -8.04 12.55 5.07
CA LEU A 166 -8.55 13.67 4.27
C LEU A 166 -9.64 14.42 5.05
N CYS A 167 -9.57 15.75 5.07
CA CYS A 167 -10.44 16.63 5.84
C CYS A 167 -10.41 16.41 7.37
N GLU A 168 -9.36 15.76 7.88
CA GLU A 168 -9.11 15.62 9.31
C GLU A 168 -7.72 16.13 9.68
N ASP A 169 -7.49 16.53 10.94
CA ASP A 169 -6.19 17.03 11.37
C ASP A 169 -5.93 16.72 12.86
N PHE A 170 -4.67 16.82 13.27
CA PHE A 170 -4.27 16.61 14.65
C PHE A 170 -4.28 17.95 15.39
N ALA A 171 -5.26 18.14 16.28
CA ALA A 171 -5.35 19.34 17.11
C ALA A 171 -4.24 19.36 18.17
N GLU A 172 -3.91 18.19 18.71
CA GLU A 172 -2.91 18.04 19.76
C GLU A 172 -2.15 16.71 19.59
N ILE A 173 -0.83 16.76 19.79
CA ILE A 173 0.02 15.57 19.92
C ILE A 173 0.88 15.79 21.16
N THR A 174 0.60 15.04 22.23
CA THR A 174 1.18 15.27 23.55
C THR A 174 1.79 13.99 24.11
N VAL A 175 3.01 14.13 24.63
CA VAL A 175 3.66 13.08 25.43
C VAL A 175 3.28 13.32 26.88
N LEU A 176 2.64 12.32 27.49
CA LEU A 176 2.13 12.43 28.86
C LEU A 176 3.23 12.13 29.86
N GLU A 177 3.25 12.90 30.95
CA GLU A 177 4.16 12.69 32.06
C GLU A 177 3.71 11.50 32.92
N PRO A 178 4.63 10.71 33.49
CA PRO A 178 4.27 9.59 34.35
C PRO A 178 3.71 10.07 35.70
N GLN A 179 2.65 9.40 36.15
CA GLN A 179 2.19 9.41 37.54
C GLN A 179 2.72 8.14 38.21
N LEU A 180 3.75 8.30 39.03
CA LEU A 180 4.43 7.20 39.71
C LEU A 180 3.55 6.60 40.81
N ILE A 181 3.24 5.31 40.69
CA ILE A 181 2.38 4.53 41.57
C ILE A 181 3.25 3.63 42.44
N GLN A 182 3.20 3.85 43.74
CA GLN A 182 3.86 3.01 44.73
C GLN A 182 2.90 1.91 45.16
N VAL A 183 3.37 0.66 45.22
CA VAL A 183 2.56 -0.49 45.62
C VAL A 183 3.20 -1.19 46.82
N GLU A 184 2.39 -1.42 47.85
CA GLU A 184 2.75 -2.26 48.99
C GLU A 184 1.82 -3.45 49.05
N ALA A 185 2.37 -4.66 48.88
CA ALA A 185 1.59 -5.89 48.86
C ALA A 185 2.14 -6.94 49.83
N THR A 186 1.25 -7.65 50.50
CA THR A 186 1.56 -8.82 51.33
C THR A 186 0.83 -10.02 50.73
N VAL A 187 1.58 -11.02 50.28
CA VAL A 187 1.09 -12.13 49.46
C VAL A 187 1.44 -13.45 50.15
N GLU A 188 0.43 -14.30 50.39
CA GLU A 188 0.60 -15.66 50.89
C GLU A 188 0.87 -16.59 49.70
N ILE A 189 1.94 -17.38 49.78
CA ILE A 189 2.43 -18.23 48.69
C ILE A 189 2.51 -19.70 49.11
N THR A 190 2.44 -20.59 48.12
CA THR A 190 2.84 -21.99 48.30
C THR A 190 4.37 -22.09 48.36
N PRO A 191 4.93 -23.21 48.85
CA PRO A 191 6.38 -23.45 48.79
C PRO A 191 6.90 -23.32 47.35
N VAL A 192 7.96 -22.53 47.14
CA VAL A 192 8.66 -22.35 45.85
C VAL A 192 10.16 -22.42 46.04
N ASP A 193 10.88 -22.83 45.00
CA ASP A 193 12.34 -22.96 45.03
C ASP A 193 13.06 -21.61 44.97
N ASP A 194 12.49 -20.62 44.27
CA ASP A 194 13.07 -19.27 44.11
C ASP A 194 12.05 -18.16 44.48
N PRO A 195 12.03 -17.73 45.75
CA PRO A 195 11.17 -16.62 46.19
C PRO A 195 11.50 -15.28 45.54
N ALA A 196 12.74 -15.05 45.09
CA ALA A 196 13.14 -13.79 44.46
C ALA A 196 12.57 -13.70 43.04
N ALA A 197 12.63 -14.79 42.27
CA ALA A 197 11.99 -14.87 40.96
C ALA A 197 10.47 -14.66 41.05
N LEU A 198 9.80 -15.27 42.03
CA LEU A 198 8.36 -15.07 42.24
C LEU A 198 8.03 -13.62 42.63
N LEU A 199 8.85 -12.97 43.46
CA LEU A 199 8.67 -11.56 43.81
C LEU A 199 8.72 -10.66 42.58
N ASN A 200 9.68 -10.91 41.67
CA ASN A 200 9.81 -10.18 40.41
C ASN A 200 8.66 -10.48 39.43
N GLU A 201 8.17 -11.73 39.41
CA GLU A 201 6.98 -12.10 38.64
C GLU A 201 5.73 -11.35 39.11
N ILE A 202 5.50 -11.29 40.43
CA ILE A 202 4.41 -10.51 41.04
C ILE A 202 4.57 -9.02 40.72
N GLY A 203 5.78 -8.48 40.86
CA GLY A 203 6.07 -7.09 40.51
C GLY A 203 5.75 -6.77 39.06
N ARG A 204 6.09 -7.68 38.13
CA ARG A 204 5.77 -7.54 36.70
C ARG A 204 4.27 -7.63 36.44
N ALA A 205 3.55 -8.56 37.08
CA ALA A 205 2.09 -8.67 36.94
C ALA A 205 1.37 -7.40 37.41
N ILE A 206 1.81 -6.81 38.53
CA ILE A 206 1.29 -5.52 39.02
C ILE A 206 1.61 -4.40 38.02
N ALA A 207 2.84 -4.33 37.51
CA ALA A 207 3.24 -3.31 36.55
C ALA A 207 2.46 -3.41 35.22
N ASP A 208 2.24 -4.62 34.72
CA ASP A 208 1.45 -4.89 33.52
C ASP A 208 -0.04 -4.56 33.74
N GLU A 209 -0.60 -4.76 34.93
CA GLU A 209 -1.98 -4.35 35.21
C GLU A 209 -2.12 -2.81 35.27
N ILE A 210 -1.16 -2.12 35.89
CA ILE A 210 -1.11 -0.65 35.96
C ILE A 210 -0.94 -0.04 34.56
N ALA A 211 -0.03 -0.59 33.76
CA ALA A 211 0.32 -0.08 32.43
C ALA A 211 0.44 -1.25 31.43
N PRO A 212 -0.70 -1.71 30.86
CA PRO A 212 -0.72 -2.88 29.98
C PRO A 212 0.24 -2.78 28.79
N PRO A 213 1.09 -3.80 28.56
CA PRO A 213 2.03 -3.78 27.45
C PRO A 213 1.30 -4.00 26.11
N VAL A 214 1.67 -3.21 25.10
CA VAL A 214 1.23 -3.42 23.73
C VAL A 214 2.25 -4.30 23.02
N ARG A 215 1.90 -5.56 22.74
CA ARG A 215 2.79 -6.54 22.10
C ARG A 215 2.40 -6.75 20.65
N PHE A 216 3.38 -6.65 19.76
CA PHE A 216 3.24 -6.98 18.35
C PHE A 216 3.39 -8.49 18.15
N ALA A 217 2.57 -9.06 17.28
CA ALA A 217 2.71 -10.44 16.83
C ALA A 217 3.57 -10.49 15.56
N THR A 218 4.38 -11.53 15.42
CA THR A 218 5.09 -11.83 14.16
C THR A 218 4.17 -12.51 13.15
N LEU A 219 4.56 -12.51 11.87
CA LEU A 219 3.84 -13.25 10.83
C LEU A 219 3.67 -14.73 11.19
N SER A 220 4.75 -15.39 11.64
CA SER A 220 4.72 -16.81 12.02
C SER A 220 3.76 -17.08 13.18
N GLN A 221 3.66 -16.17 14.15
CA GLN A 221 2.71 -16.30 15.27
C GLN A 221 1.26 -16.16 14.78
N ARG A 222 0.98 -15.22 13.88
CA ARG A 222 -0.36 -15.04 13.29
C ARG A 222 -0.78 -16.24 12.45
N LEU A 223 0.13 -16.76 11.62
CA LEU A 223 -0.08 -17.97 10.83
C LEU A 223 -0.29 -19.21 11.71
N GLY A 224 0.53 -19.38 12.75
CA GLY A 224 0.39 -20.48 13.71
C GLY A 224 -0.90 -20.44 14.52
N ALA A 225 -1.48 -19.25 14.71
CA ALA A 225 -2.79 -19.05 15.33
C ALA A 225 -3.97 -19.24 14.35
N GLY A 226 -3.72 -19.57 13.08
CA GLY A 226 -4.76 -19.79 12.07
C GLY A 226 -5.42 -18.52 11.54
N ALA A 227 -4.79 -17.35 11.68
CA ALA A 227 -5.31 -16.10 11.12
C ALA A 227 -5.29 -16.15 9.58
N SER A 228 -6.37 -15.70 8.94
CA SER A 228 -6.41 -15.58 7.48
C SER A 228 -5.52 -14.43 6.99
N VAL A 229 -5.07 -14.51 5.74
CA VAL A 229 -4.20 -13.48 5.12
C VAL A 229 -4.90 -12.13 5.08
N GLU A 230 -6.20 -12.12 4.78
CA GLU A 230 -7.02 -10.91 4.73
C GLU A 230 -7.08 -10.23 6.10
N ALA A 231 -7.34 -10.99 7.17
CA ALA A 231 -7.41 -10.45 8.52
C ALA A 231 -6.03 -10.02 9.07
N MET A 232 -4.93 -10.59 8.54
CA MET A 232 -3.58 -10.17 8.91
C MET A 232 -3.22 -8.79 8.37
N PHE A 233 -3.60 -8.50 7.12
CA PHE A 233 -3.26 -7.26 6.46
C PHE A 233 -4.37 -6.20 6.53
N GLU A 234 -5.39 -6.41 7.35
CA GLU A 234 -6.42 -5.40 7.60
C GLU A 234 -5.83 -4.16 8.29
N GLY A 235 -6.11 -2.99 7.73
CA GLY A 235 -5.64 -1.70 8.24
C GLY A 235 -4.24 -1.30 7.73
N PRO A 236 -3.57 -0.37 8.44
CA PRO A 236 -2.30 0.20 8.02
C PRO A 236 -1.16 -0.81 8.08
N ARG A 237 -0.28 -0.72 7.06
CA ARG A 237 1.01 -1.42 7.08
C ARG A 237 1.87 -0.91 8.24
N LEU A 238 2.31 -1.83 9.09
CA LEU A 238 3.18 -1.57 10.23
C LEU A 238 4.58 -2.17 10.00
N ASP A 239 5.60 -1.55 10.58
CA ASP A 239 7.00 -1.93 10.43
C ASP A 239 7.44 -2.97 11.49
N ARG A 240 6.70 -3.09 12.61
CA ARG A 240 6.98 -4.02 13.73
C ARG A 240 6.19 -5.33 13.73
N GLY A 241 5.40 -5.61 12.69
CA GLY A 241 4.52 -6.77 12.63
C GLY A 241 3.06 -6.38 12.88
N PHE A 242 2.31 -7.22 13.60
CA PHE A 242 0.84 -7.12 13.62
C PHE A 242 0.29 -6.71 14.99
N LEU A 243 -0.71 -5.82 14.99
CA LEU A 243 -1.49 -5.41 16.16
C LEU A 243 -2.97 -5.71 15.95
N SER A 244 -3.50 -6.66 16.73
CA SER A 244 -4.92 -7.01 16.70
C SER A 244 -5.76 -6.08 17.56
N ASP A 245 -7.07 -6.02 17.28
CA ASP A 245 -8.01 -5.22 18.06
C ASP A 245 -8.08 -5.66 19.54
N GLU A 246 -7.91 -6.95 19.82
CA GLU A 246 -7.91 -7.46 21.19
C GLU A 246 -6.74 -6.89 22.02
N VAL A 247 -5.57 -6.72 21.40
CA VAL A 247 -4.41 -6.08 22.05
C VAL A 247 -4.73 -4.62 22.36
N LEU A 248 -5.31 -3.89 21.39
CA LEU A 248 -5.68 -2.49 21.58
C LEU A 248 -6.77 -2.31 22.65
N ALA A 249 -7.75 -3.21 22.69
CA ALA A 249 -8.87 -3.18 23.63
C ALA A 249 -8.43 -3.46 25.09
N ARG A 250 -7.35 -4.20 25.30
CA ARG A 250 -6.77 -4.43 26.63
C ARG A 250 -5.88 -3.28 27.09
N ALA A 251 -5.27 -2.56 26.17
CA ALA A 251 -4.34 -1.46 26.46
C ALA A 251 -5.03 -0.09 26.59
N THR A 252 -6.22 -0.01 27.17
CA THR A 252 -6.96 1.24 27.35
C THR A 252 -6.32 2.16 28.39
N ARG A 253 -6.51 3.47 28.25
CA ARG A 253 -6.01 4.47 29.21
C ARG A 253 -6.69 4.27 30.56
N ARG A 254 -5.90 4.02 31.62
CA ARG A 254 -6.42 3.87 32.98
C ARG A 254 -6.61 5.25 33.60
N THR A 255 -7.83 5.58 33.98
CA THR A 255 -8.16 6.80 34.75
C THR A 255 -8.26 6.54 36.25
N VAL A 256 -8.42 5.28 36.64
CA VAL A 256 -8.44 4.82 38.03
C VAL A 256 -7.73 3.46 38.12
N ILE A 257 -6.93 3.27 39.17
CA ILE A 257 -6.31 1.99 39.51
C ILE A 257 -7.08 1.40 40.67
N HIS A 258 -7.72 0.25 40.46
CA HIS A 258 -8.41 -0.48 41.52
C HIS A 258 -7.49 -1.53 42.13
N THR A 259 -7.40 -1.56 43.45
CA THR A 259 -6.59 -2.57 44.15
C THR A 259 -7.10 -3.99 43.91
N SER A 260 -8.41 -4.16 43.65
CA SER A 260 -9.02 -5.44 43.28
C SER A 260 -8.49 -6.03 41.97
N ASP A 261 -8.21 -5.19 40.97
CA ASP A 261 -7.63 -5.66 39.71
C ASP A 261 -6.17 -6.09 39.91
N LEU A 262 -5.41 -5.35 40.71
CA LEU A 262 -4.05 -5.74 41.10
C LEU A 262 -4.07 -7.06 41.89
N MET A 263 -5.00 -7.23 42.84
CA MET A 263 -5.14 -8.49 43.57
C MET A 263 -5.42 -9.65 42.62
N ARG A 264 -6.32 -9.49 41.65
CA ARG A 264 -6.63 -10.51 40.65
C ARG A 264 -5.37 -10.89 39.85
N ALA A 265 -4.65 -9.90 39.33
CA ALA A 265 -3.42 -10.11 38.57
C ALA A 265 -2.35 -10.89 39.38
N ILE A 266 -2.28 -10.64 40.70
CA ILE A 266 -1.38 -11.38 41.59
C ILE A 266 -1.88 -12.81 41.84
N THR A 267 -3.18 -13.01 42.08
CA THR A 267 -3.76 -14.34 42.36
C THR A 267 -3.78 -15.27 41.15
N ASP A 268 -3.69 -14.74 39.94
CA ASP A 268 -3.60 -15.54 38.71
C ASP A 268 -2.24 -16.27 38.58
N ILE A 269 -1.24 -15.91 39.40
CA ILE A 269 0.06 -16.58 39.45
C ILE A 269 -0.07 -17.87 40.27
N ALA A 270 0.26 -19.01 39.66
CA ALA A 270 0.02 -20.35 40.23
C ALA A 270 0.62 -20.59 41.63
N ALA A 271 1.73 -19.93 41.96
CA ALA A 271 2.39 -20.03 43.26
C ALA A 271 1.76 -19.18 44.37
N VAL A 272 0.76 -18.33 44.04
CA VAL A 272 0.08 -17.45 44.99
C VAL A 272 -1.16 -18.14 45.55
N ARG A 273 -1.28 -18.17 46.88
CA ARG A 273 -2.46 -18.70 47.59
C ARG A 273 -3.49 -17.62 47.85
N ALA A 274 -3.07 -16.43 48.29
CA ALA A 274 -3.93 -15.31 48.59
C ALA A 274 -3.15 -13.99 48.66
N VAL A 275 -3.84 -12.86 48.47
CA VAL A 275 -3.30 -11.53 48.77
C VAL A 275 -3.86 -11.06 50.10
N SER A 276 -3.02 -10.99 51.14
CA SER A 276 -3.44 -10.61 52.50
C SER A 276 -3.72 -9.12 52.62
N ARG A 277 -2.93 -8.29 51.91
CA ARG A 277 -3.09 -6.84 51.90
C ARG A 277 -2.45 -6.25 50.66
N ILE A 278 -3.08 -5.23 50.09
CA ILE A 278 -2.49 -4.38 49.04
C ILE A 278 -2.86 -2.92 49.28
N ARG A 279 -1.91 -2.01 49.05
CA ARG A 279 -2.11 -0.56 49.15
C ARG A 279 -1.38 0.15 48.02
N VAL A 280 -1.96 1.24 47.53
CA VAL A 280 -1.41 2.06 46.44
C VAL A 280 -1.32 3.53 46.85
N SER A 281 -0.31 4.25 46.37
CA SER A 281 -0.18 5.70 46.60
C SER A 281 0.66 6.39 45.51
N THR A 282 0.69 7.72 45.53
CA THR A 282 1.62 8.55 44.74
C THR A 282 2.63 9.28 45.64
N GLY A 283 3.18 8.61 46.67
CA GLY A 283 4.11 9.20 47.64
C GLY A 283 3.46 9.92 48.83
N GLY A 284 2.14 9.81 48.98
CA GLY A 284 1.36 10.40 50.08
C GLY A 284 0.56 9.37 50.88
N ALA A 285 -0.70 9.68 51.19
CA ALA A 285 -1.61 8.76 51.86
C ALA A 285 -1.78 7.46 51.05
N LYS A 286 -1.84 6.33 51.76
CA LYS A 286 -2.00 5.00 51.17
C LYS A 286 -3.47 4.69 51.03
N GLU A 287 -3.90 4.45 49.80
CA GLU A 287 -5.26 4.08 49.45
C GLU A 287 -5.41 2.55 49.43
N GLU A 288 -6.50 2.03 50.01
CA GLU A 288 -6.75 0.57 50.08
C GLU A 288 -7.67 0.07 48.96
N TRP A 289 -8.43 0.96 48.30
CA TRP A 289 -9.48 0.58 47.35
C TRP A 289 -9.20 1.03 45.92
N SER A 290 -8.88 2.32 45.73
CA SER A 290 -8.66 2.87 44.41
C SER A 290 -7.83 4.14 44.45
N LEU A 291 -7.06 4.37 43.39
CA LEU A 291 -6.27 5.58 43.20
C LEU A 291 -6.63 6.22 41.87
N ARG A 292 -6.99 7.51 41.88
CA ARG A 292 -7.27 8.27 40.65
C ARG A 292 -6.00 8.62 39.92
N VAL A 293 -6.03 8.53 38.59
CA VAL A 293 -4.97 8.97 37.70
C VAL A 293 -5.40 10.32 37.10
N ASP A 294 -4.48 11.27 37.11
CA ASP A 294 -4.66 12.57 36.46
C ASP A 294 -4.92 12.36 34.95
N PRO A 295 -5.98 12.97 34.37
CA PRO A 295 -6.28 12.85 32.94
C PRO A 295 -5.13 13.22 31.99
N ASP A 296 -4.19 14.06 32.44
CA ASP A 296 -3.02 14.49 31.67
C ASP A 296 -1.73 13.76 32.08
N ARG A 297 -1.86 12.60 32.73
CA ARG A 297 -0.73 11.71 33.07
C ARG A 297 -1.02 10.26 32.71
N VAL A 298 0.05 9.46 32.72
CA VAL A 298 -0.01 8.00 32.54
C VAL A 298 0.47 7.29 33.80
N PRO A 299 -0.26 6.30 34.32
CA PRO A 299 0.16 5.63 35.54
C PRO A 299 1.34 4.71 35.26
N ARG A 300 2.31 4.70 36.17
CA ARG A 300 3.47 3.82 36.06
C ARG A 300 3.91 3.32 37.42
N MET A 301 4.20 2.02 37.54
CA MET A 301 4.72 1.48 38.78
C MET A 301 6.10 2.07 39.11
N ASN A 302 6.25 2.54 40.35
CA ASN A 302 7.52 2.98 40.90
C ASN A 302 8.21 1.78 41.59
N PHE A 303 9.06 1.07 40.87
CA PHE A 303 9.77 -0.10 41.38
C PHE A 303 10.64 0.22 42.60
N ASP A 304 11.31 1.38 42.60
CA ASP A 304 12.22 1.79 43.68
C ASP A 304 11.53 2.10 45.01
N ALA A 305 10.24 2.44 44.96
CA ALA A 305 9.43 2.77 46.13
C ALA A 305 8.33 1.73 46.43
N SER A 306 8.23 0.66 45.64
CA SER A 306 7.28 -0.42 45.87
C SER A 306 7.92 -1.54 46.68
N VAL A 307 7.12 -2.21 47.53
CA VAL A 307 7.59 -3.29 48.40
C VAL A 307 6.60 -4.45 48.34
N ILE A 308 7.11 -5.65 48.07
CA ILE A 308 6.33 -6.89 48.08
C ILE A 308 6.86 -7.77 49.21
N THR A 309 5.95 -8.25 50.06
CA THR A 309 6.24 -9.19 51.15
C THR A 309 5.61 -10.53 50.84
N LEU A 310 6.42 -11.57 50.71
CA LEU A 310 5.99 -12.95 50.53
C LEU A 310 5.90 -13.66 51.88
N MET A 311 4.76 -14.28 52.14
CA MET A 311 4.47 -15.03 53.36
C MET A 311 4.18 -16.49 53.04
N SER A 312 4.66 -17.40 53.90
CA SER A 312 4.25 -18.80 53.86
C SER A 312 4.00 -19.32 55.26
N ALA A 313 2.81 -19.86 55.50
CA ALA A 313 2.35 -20.32 56.80
C ALA A 313 2.51 -19.26 57.92
N GLY A 314 2.24 -18.00 57.58
CA GLY A 314 2.34 -16.88 58.52
C GLY A 314 3.76 -16.35 58.79
N ARG A 315 4.78 -16.86 58.09
CA ARG A 315 6.18 -16.39 58.19
C ARG A 315 6.61 -15.63 56.94
N VAL A 316 7.35 -14.53 57.11
CA VAL A 316 7.94 -13.79 56.00
C VAL A 316 9.08 -14.63 55.39
N ILE A 317 8.94 -14.97 54.12
CA ILE A 317 9.94 -15.72 53.35
C ILE A 317 10.88 -14.76 52.61
N ALA A 318 10.31 -13.72 52.01
CA ALA A 318 11.06 -12.68 51.33
C ALA A 318 10.33 -11.33 51.47
N GLN A 319 11.10 -10.25 51.55
CA GLN A 319 10.57 -8.90 51.46
C GLN A 319 11.60 -8.05 50.73
N ALA A 320 11.23 -7.58 49.54
CA ALA A 320 12.13 -6.80 48.71
C ALA A 320 11.34 -5.86 47.79
N LYS A 321 12.10 -4.99 47.15
CA LYS A 321 11.62 -4.21 46.01
C LYS A 321 11.67 -5.12 44.78
N PRO A 322 10.62 -5.18 43.95
CA PRO A 322 10.70 -5.91 42.71
C PRO A 322 11.70 -5.26 41.77
N GLU A 323 12.45 -6.08 41.06
CA GLU A 323 13.31 -5.64 39.98
C GLU A 323 12.49 -5.44 38.71
N ARG A 324 12.84 -4.40 37.96
CA ARG A 324 12.21 -4.13 36.68
C ARG A 324 12.85 -4.99 35.59
N ALA A 325 12.00 -5.64 34.80
CA ALA A 325 12.45 -6.27 33.56
C ALA A 325 12.85 -5.21 32.51
N PRO A 326 13.95 -5.42 31.76
CA PRO A 326 14.31 -4.52 30.67
C PRO A 326 13.18 -4.44 29.64
N ASP A 327 13.00 -3.26 29.03
CA ASP A 327 12.05 -3.09 27.94
C ASP A 327 12.46 -4.02 26.78
N ALA A 328 11.47 -4.64 26.12
CA ALA A 328 11.75 -5.44 24.93
C ALA A 328 12.41 -4.55 23.85
N PRO A 329 13.46 -5.04 23.17
CA PRO A 329 14.14 -4.25 22.15
C PRO A 329 13.20 -3.91 20.99
N TRP A 330 13.44 -2.77 20.36
CA TRP A 330 12.79 -2.42 19.11
C TRP A 330 13.25 -3.40 18.01
N GLY A 331 12.34 -4.22 17.51
CA GLY A 331 12.61 -5.18 16.44
C GLY A 331 11.75 -4.89 15.22
N ALA A 332 12.35 -4.92 14.03
CA ALA A 332 11.60 -4.95 12.78
C ALA A 332 10.83 -6.28 12.70
N GLY A 333 9.55 -6.20 12.32
CA GLY A 333 8.71 -7.37 12.10
C GLY A 333 8.85 -7.85 10.67
N ASP A 334 9.01 -9.16 10.47
CA ASP A 334 8.81 -9.73 9.15
C ASP A 334 7.31 -9.75 8.84
N SER A 335 6.94 -9.10 7.74
CA SER A 335 5.57 -9.01 7.22
C SER A 335 5.46 -9.59 5.80
N ALA A 336 6.55 -10.16 5.26
CA ALA A 336 6.58 -10.67 3.91
C ALA A 336 6.09 -12.12 3.88
N LEU A 337 4.96 -12.35 3.21
CA LEU A 337 4.54 -13.71 2.87
C LEU A 337 5.52 -14.30 1.86
N ALA A 338 5.90 -15.56 2.07
CA ALA A 338 6.72 -16.29 1.13
C ALA A 338 5.97 -16.45 -0.20
N VAL A 339 6.58 -16.00 -1.30
CA VAL A 339 6.09 -16.24 -2.65
C VAL A 339 6.74 -17.51 -3.23
N PRO A 340 6.02 -18.31 -4.04
CA PRO A 340 6.61 -19.51 -4.65
C PRO A 340 7.81 -19.14 -5.53
N VAL A 341 8.95 -19.82 -5.36
CA VAL A 341 10.14 -19.53 -6.17
C VAL A 341 10.03 -20.25 -7.52
N GLY A 342 10.10 -19.49 -8.61
CA GLY A 342 10.18 -20.03 -9.96
C GLY A 342 11.60 -20.39 -10.38
N ARG A 343 11.73 -21.40 -11.23
CA ARG A 343 12.99 -21.80 -11.88
C ARG A 343 12.97 -21.39 -13.33
N ASN A 344 14.02 -20.71 -13.81
CA ASN A 344 14.16 -20.47 -15.24
C ASN A 344 14.42 -21.79 -15.97
N ARG A 345 13.42 -22.27 -16.73
CA ARG A 345 13.51 -23.50 -17.53
C ARG A 345 13.85 -23.26 -18.99
N ASN A 346 14.16 -22.01 -19.36
CA ASN A 346 14.47 -21.58 -20.72
C ASN A 346 13.41 -22.06 -21.72
N VAL A 347 12.14 -21.77 -21.41
CA VAL A 347 11.00 -22.30 -22.18
C VAL A 347 10.97 -21.81 -23.62
N GLY A 348 11.64 -20.68 -23.93
CA GLY A 348 11.77 -20.15 -25.28
C GLY A 348 12.77 -20.89 -26.18
N ALA A 349 13.68 -21.70 -25.62
CA ALA A 349 14.70 -22.38 -26.41
C ALA A 349 14.10 -23.35 -27.42
N TYR A 350 14.27 -23.06 -28.70
CA TYR A 350 13.78 -23.91 -29.78
C TYR A 350 14.92 -24.75 -30.37
N THR A 351 14.63 -25.99 -30.78
CA THR A 351 15.53 -26.83 -31.59
C THR A 351 14.83 -27.15 -32.91
N SER A 352 15.51 -26.88 -34.03
CA SER A 352 14.92 -27.08 -35.36
C SER A 352 14.61 -28.56 -35.62
N VAL A 353 13.47 -28.82 -36.28
CA VAL A 353 13.05 -30.18 -36.66
C VAL A 353 14.05 -30.87 -37.57
N ARG A 354 14.90 -30.10 -38.27
CA ARG A 354 15.98 -30.61 -39.11
C ARG A 354 17.02 -31.42 -38.34
N GLN A 355 17.22 -31.13 -37.05
CA GLN A 355 18.15 -31.88 -36.21
C GLN A 355 17.59 -33.26 -35.81
N HIS A 356 16.27 -33.44 -35.88
CA HIS A 356 15.61 -34.70 -35.55
C HIS A 356 15.43 -35.62 -36.77
N LEU A 357 15.66 -35.11 -37.98
CA LEU A 357 15.55 -35.92 -39.19
C LEU A 357 16.74 -36.89 -39.35
N PRO A 358 16.52 -38.08 -39.96
CA PRO A 358 17.59 -39.01 -40.27
C PRO A 358 18.71 -38.35 -41.11
N MET A 359 19.96 -38.73 -40.83
CA MET A 359 21.14 -38.17 -41.52
C MET A 359 21.07 -38.27 -43.05
N LEU A 360 20.37 -39.28 -43.60
CA LEU A 360 20.21 -39.48 -45.04
C LEU A 360 19.57 -38.28 -45.76
N TYR A 361 18.74 -37.51 -45.06
CA TYR A 361 18.14 -36.29 -45.60
C TYR A 361 19.19 -35.20 -45.89
N GLY A 362 20.32 -35.20 -45.20
CA GLY A 362 21.43 -34.26 -45.42
C GLY A 362 21.15 -32.83 -44.99
N VAL A 363 20.07 -32.60 -44.22
CA VAL A 363 19.62 -31.27 -43.77
C VAL A 363 19.96 -30.97 -42.31
N GLY A 364 20.42 -31.96 -41.54
CA GLY A 364 20.91 -31.77 -40.18
C GLY A 364 22.33 -31.19 -40.13
N GLU A 365 22.89 -31.09 -38.93
CA GLU A 365 24.21 -30.49 -38.67
C GLU A 365 25.35 -31.19 -39.42
N ALA A 366 25.34 -32.54 -39.45
CA ALA A 366 26.33 -33.33 -40.18
C ALA A 366 26.33 -33.06 -41.71
N GLY A 367 25.19 -32.60 -42.25
CA GLY A 367 25.09 -32.25 -43.66
C GLY A 367 25.28 -33.41 -44.64
N LEU A 368 25.71 -33.06 -45.85
CA LEU A 368 26.12 -33.99 -46.89
C LEU A 368 27.65 -34.01 -47.00
N PRO A 369 28.26 -35.15 -47.39
CA PRO A 369 29.70 -35.22 -47.62
C PRO A 369 30.13 -34.30 -48.77
N ASP A 370 31.39 -33.85 -48.75
CA ASP A 370 31.94 -32.97 -49.78
C ASP A 370 31.87 -33.57 -51.19
N SER A 371 31.95 -34.89 -51.28
CA SER A 371 31.81 -35.68 -52.51
C SER A 371 30.40 -35.71 -53.10
N ALA A 372 29.38 -35.22 -52.37
CA ALA A 372 28.01 -35.19 -52.89
C ALA A 372 27.90 -34.28 -54.12
N THR A 373 27.09 -34.72 -55.10
CA THR A 373 26.90 -33.99 -56.36
C THR A 373 26.27 -32.61 -56.12
N PRO A 374 26.53 -31.62 -56.99
CA PRO A 374 25.87 -30.31 -56.91
C PRO A 374 24.33 -30.41 -56.88
N ALA A 375 23.75 -31.32 -57.65
CA ALA A 375 22.32 -31.60 -57.66
C ALA A 375 21.81 -32.07 -56.29
N ARG A 376 22.52 -33.01 -55.63
CA ARG A 376 22.12 -33.50 -54.30
C ARG A 376 22.23 -32.40 -53.23
N LYS A 377 23.28 -31.57 -53.30
CA LYS A 377 23.45 -30.40 -52.42
C LYS A 377 22.31 -29.39 -52.63
N ALA A 378 21.90 -29.14 -53.87
CA ALA A 378 20.77 -28.26 -54.18
C ALA A 378 19.43 -28.81 -53.64
N GLN A 379 19.17 -30.11 -53.79
CA GLN A 379 17.98 -30.76 -53.22
C GLN A 379 17.91 -30.66 -51.69
N ALA A 380 19.03 -30.89 -51.00
CA ALA A 380 19.10 -30.72 -49.54
C ALA A 380 18.82 -29.28 -49.12
N ARG A 381 19.36 -28.29 -49.85
CA ARG A 381 19.05 -26.86 -49.61
C ARG A 381 17.57 -26.54 -49.86
N GLN A 382 16.97 -27.10 -50.90
CA GLN A 382 15.54 -26.92 -51.19
C GLN A 382 14.66 -27.48 -50.06
N LEU A 383 14.98 -28.69 -49.57
CA LEU A 383 14.26 -29.28 -48.43
C LEU A 383 14.48 -28.46 -47.15
N ALA A 384 15.71 -28.01 -46.89
CA ALA A 384 15.99 -27.15 -45.74
C ALA A 384 15.19 -25.84 -45.80
N ALA A 385 15.11 -25.20 -46.97
CA ALA A 385 14.29 -24.00 -47.18
C ALA A 385 12.80 -24.28 -46.97
N TYR A 386 12.29 -25.44 -47.41
CA TYR A 386 10.91 -25.87 -47.16
C TYR A 386 10.63 -26.07 -45.66
N LEU A 387 11.55 -26.69 -44.92
CA LEU A 387 11.39 -26.93 -43.48
C LEU A 387 11.47 -25.64 -42.65
N MET A 388 12.23 -24.64 -43.12
CA MET A 388 12.35 -23.35 -42.44
C MET A 388 11.02 -22.63 -42.20
N PHE A 389 10.01 -22.84 -43.06
CA PHE A 389 8.67 -22.28 -42.84
C PHE A 389 8.03 -22.84 -41.56
N PHE A 390 8.13 -24.15 -41.36
CA PHE A 390 7.59 -24.82 -40.18
C PHE A 390 8.43 -24.54 -38.94
N ASP A 391 9.76 -24.57 -39.09
CA ASP A 391 10.69 -24.20 -38.02
C ASP A 391 10.37 -22.79 -37.49
N GLN A 392 10.08 -21.82 -38.38
CA GLN A 392 9.86 -20.44 -37.94
C GLN A 392 8.53 -20.30 -37.20
N LEU A 393 7.48 -21.02 -37.63
CA LEU A 393 6.20 -21.06 -36.92
C LEU A 393 6.35 -21.68 -35.52
N LEU A 394 7.10 -22.79 -35.41
CA LEU A 394 7.39 -23.42 -34.13
C LEU A 394 8.23 -22.50 -33.25
N ALA A 395 9.32 -21.92 -33.77
CA ALA A 395 10.13 -20.95 -33.06
C ALA A 395 9.30 -19.78 -32.51
N ASN A 396 8.35 -19.26 -33.28
CA ASN A 396 7.42 -18.23 -32.82
C ASN A 396 6.53 -18.72 -31.67
N ALA A 397 6.06 -19.97 -31.71
CA ALA A 397 5.24 -20.52 -30.63
C ALA A 397 6.04 -20.68 -29.32
N PHE A 398 7.31 -21.11 -29.39
CA PHE A 398 8.20 -21.13 -28.22
C PHE A 398 8.50 -19.72 -27.71
N ALA A 399 8.70 -18.74 -28.60
CA ALA A 399 8.84 -17.34 -28.22
C ALA A 399 7.57 -16.81 -27.52
N GLN A 400 6.39 -17.14 -28.04
CA GLN A 400 5.12 -16.76 -27.43
C GLN A 400 4.97 -17.31 -26.02
N LEU A 401 5.40 -18.56 -25.79
CA LEU A 401 5.39 -19.18 -24.46
C LEU A 401 6.34 -18.45 -23.49
N ALA A 402 7.55 -18.13 -23.93
CA ALA A 402 8.54 -17.38 -23.14
C ALA A 402 8.04 -15.98 -22.73
N HIS A 403 7.24 -15.36 -23.58
CA HIS A 403 6.67 -14.03 -23.35
C HIS A 403 5.27 -14.04 -22.71
N ALA A 404 4.83 -15.16 -22.14
CA ALA A 404 3.56 -15.22 -21.40
C ALA A 404 3.50 -14.19 -20.26
N LYS A 405 4.64 -13.96 -19.57
CA LYS A 405 4.76 -12.94 -18.50
C LYS A 405 4.48 -11.52 -18.99
N ASP A 406 4.91 -11.19 -20.21
CA ASP A 406 4.75 -9.85 -20.80
C ASP A 406 3.29 -9.53 -21.13
N LEU A 407 2.51 -10.55 -21.50
CA LEU A 407 1.07 -10.42 -21.76
C LEU A 407 0.34 -9.95 -20.50
N PHE A 408 0.62 -10.59 -19.37
CA PHE A 408 0.03 -10.31 -18.06
C PHE A 408 0.79 -9.25 -17.25
N SER A 409 1.77 -8.57 -17.85
CA SER A 409 2.44 -7.45 -17.21
C SER A 409 1.63 -6.16 -17.31
N HIS A 410 1.53 -5.42 -16.20
CA HIS A 410 1.07 -4.03 -16.19
C HIS A 410 2.17 -3.04 -16.61
N GLY A 411 3.41 -3.48 -16.80
CA GLY A 411 4.50 -2.74 -17.42
C GLY A 411 4.73 -3.17 -18.87
N GLY A 412 5.74 -2.58 -19.52
CA GLY A 412 6.19 -3.00 -20.85
C GLY A 412 5.40 -2.43 -22.03
N GLY A 413 5.73 -2.92 -23.22
CA GLY A 413 5.18 -2.45 -24.49
C GLY A 413 3.75 -2.94 -24.78
N THR A 414 3.28 -2.61 -25.98
CA THR A 414 1.93 -2.94 -26.46
C THR A 414 1.86 -4.23 -27.25
N ARG A 415 3.02 -4.78 -27.65
CA ARG A 415 3.17 -6.06 -28.36
C ARG A 415 2.55 -7.23 -27.58
N THR A 416 1.88 -8.11 -28.31
CA THR A 416 1.16 -9.30 -27.82
C THR A 416 1.50 -10.58 -28.59
N TYR A 417 2.10 -10.47 -29.78
CA TYR A 417 2.68 -11.61 -30.47
C TYR A 417 4.20 -11.49 -30.54
N PHE A 418 4.86 -12.60 -30.24
CA PHE A 418 6.31 -12.66 -30.13
C PHE A 418 6.89 -13.65 -31.12
N THR A 419 8.12 -13.37 -31.51
CA THR A 419 8.87 -14.15 -32.49
C THR A 419 10.33 -14.19 -32.08
N GLN A 420 11.01 -15.26 -32.46
CA GLN A 420 12.45 -15.35 -32.35
C GLN A 420 13.02 -15.77 -33.71
N ALA A 421 14.17 -15.21 -34.07
CA ALA A 421 14.84 -15.62 -35.29
C ALA A 421 15.36 -17.06 -35.13
N LEU A 422 15.18 -17.87 -36.16
CA LEU A 422 15.87 -19.16 -36.26
C LEU A 422 17.38 -18.94 -36.39
N ASP A 423 18.08 -19.14 -35.29
CA ASP A 423 19.54 -19.08 -35.20
C ASP A 423 20.03 -20.39 -34.58
N GLN A 424 20.45 -21.31 -35.45
CA GLN A 424 20.89 -22.65 -35.08
C GLN A 424 22.27 -22.87 -35.69
N PRO A 425 23.34 -22.48 -34.97
CA PRO A 425 24.71 -22.75 -35.38
C PRO A 425 24.87 -24.22 -35.76
N GLY A 426 25.49 -24.50 -36.91
CA GLY A 426 25.66 -25.86 -37.44
C GLY A 426 24.64 -26.28 -38.52
N LEU A 427 23.47 -25.65 -38.58
CA LEU A 427 22.48 -25.93 -39.65
C LEU A 427 22.73 -25.18 -40.96
N ARG A 428 23.77 -24.34 -41.02
CA ARG A 428 24.19 -23.55 -42.19
C ARG A 428 23.03 -22.77 -42.84
N LEU A 429 22.19 -22.17 -42.01
CA LEU A 429 21.01 -21.41 -42.43
C LEU A 429 21.39 -20.17 -43.27
N GLU A 430 22.59 -19.65 -43.07
CA GLU A 430 23.20 -18.56 -43.82
C GLU A 430 23.34 -18.85 -45.32
N GLU A 431 23.40 -20.13 -45.72
CA GLU A 431 23.41 -20.52 -47.14
C GLU A 431 22.03 -20.31 -47.82
N ILE A 432 20.97 -20.19 -47.03
CA ILE A 432 19.58 -20.08 -47.49
C ILE A 432 19.03 -18.68 -47.24
N ARG A 433 19.39 -18.07 -46.10
CA ARG A 433 18.86 -16.78 -45.65
C ARG A 433 19.92 -16.02 -44.83
N ALA A 434 20.17 -14.77 -45.18
CA ALA A 434 20.93 -13.87 -44.33
C ALA A 434 20.18 -13.59 -43.01
N LEU A 435 20.88 -13.67 -41.87
CA LEU A 435 20.34 -13.29 -40.57
C LEU A 435 21.06 -12.04 -40.07
N ASP A 436 20.50 -10.88 -40.42
CA ASP A 436 20.92 -9.56 -39.95
C ASP A 436 19.82 -8.92 -39.09
N ASP A 437 20.12 -7.76 -38.50
CA ASP A 437 19.14 -7.03 -37.68
C ASP A 437 17.93 -6.57 -38.50
N ALA A 438 18.12 -6.28 -39.79
CA ALA A 438 17.01 -5.95 -40.70
C ALA A 438 16.05 -7.13 -40.91
N HIS A 439 16.55 -8.37 -40.92
CA HIS A 439 15.74 -9.58 -40.94
C HIS A 439 14.98 -9.77 -39.63
N ARG A 440 15.65 -9.58 -38.48
CA ARG A 440 15.00 -9.68 -37.15
C ARG A 440 13.86 -8.67 -37.01
N THR A 441 14.09 -7.42 -37.42
CA THR A 441 13.07 -6.36 -37.40
C THR A 441 11.90 -6.71 -38.33
N ARG A 442 12.17 -7.09 -39.59
CA ARG A 442 11.12 -7.52 -40.53
C ARG A 442 10.30 -8.70 -40.00
N LEU A 443 10.95 -9.69 -39.38
CA LEU A 443 10.25 -10.83 -38.79
C LEU A 443 9.33 -10.38 -37.65
N GLY A 444 9.80 -9.46 -36.81
CA GLY A 444 8.97 -8.82 -35.78
C GLY A 444 7.76 -8.11 -36.36
N ASP A 445 7.95 -7.28 -37.38
CA ASP A 445 6.89 -6.51 -38.02
C ASP A 445 5.88 -7.38 -38.80
N LEU A 446 6.34 -8.48 -39.40
CA LEU A 446 5.48 -9.46 -40.06
C LEU A 446 4.52 -10.17 -39.10
N VAL A 447 4.97 -10.39 -37.85
CA VAL A 447 4.15 -11.02 -36.82
C VAL A 447 3.23 -10.00 -36.18
N GLU A 448 3.79 -8.86 -35.77
CA GLU A 448 3.04 -7.75 -35.20
C GLU A 448 3.90 -6.48 -35.11
N THR A 449 3.43 -5.40 -35.75
CA THR A 449 3.95 -4.06 -35.51
C THR A 449 3.36 -3.51 -34.21
N ALA A 450 4.23 -3.00 -33.33
CA ALA A 450 3.79 -2.43 -32.05
C ALA A 450 2.89 -1.20 -32.28
N ASP A 451 1.98 -0.95 -31.34
CA ASP A 451 1.01 0.16 -31.38
C ASP A 451 -0.03 0.11 -32.53
N GLU A 452 -0.09 -1.00 -33.28
CA GLU A 452 -1.23 -1.26 -34.16
C GLU A 452 -2.52 -1.46 -33.36
N VAL A 453 -3.65 -1.08 -33.95
CA VAL A 453 -4.97 -1.15 -33.32
C VAL A 453 -5.27 -2.55 -32.77
N ASP A 454 -4.99 -3.60 -33.53
CA ASP A 454 -5.25 -4.98 -33.11
C ASP A 454 -4.39 -5.41 -31.91
N SER A 455 -3.14 -4.97 -31.87
CA SER A 455 -2.22 -5.19 -30.75
C SER A 455 -2.71 -4.49 -29.49
N LEU A 456 -3.10 -3.23 -29.63
CA LEU A 456 -3.66 -2.40 -28.57
C LEU A 456 -4.96 -2.98 -28.03
N GLU A 457 -5.84 -3.48 -28.90
CA GLU A 457 -7.09 -4.13 -28.47
C GLU A 457 -6.85 -5.47 -27.76
N ARG A 458 -5.86 -6.26 -28.20
CA ARG A 458 -5.44 -7.47 -27.48
C ARG A 458 -4.88 -7.12 -26.10
N LYS A 459 -3.93 -6.18 -26.02
CA LYS A 459 -3.33 -5.75 -24.76
C LYS A 459 -4.39 -5.18 -23.81
N ASN A 460 -5.34 -4.41 -24.33
CA ASN A 460 -6.50 -3.91 -23.59
C ASN A 460 -7.33 -5.03 -22.93
N ARG A 461 -7.51 -6.18 -23.59
CA ARG A 461 -8.19 -7.35 -23.00
C ARG A 461 -7.39 -7.98 -21.85
N PHE A 462 -6.06 -8.10 -21.99
CA PHE A 462 -5.20 -8.56 -20.89
C PHE A 462 -5.27 -7.62 -19.69
N LEU A 463 -5.21 -6.31 -19.93
CA LEU A 463 -5.30 -5.31 -18.86
C LEU A 463 -6.68 -5.30 -18.18
N ASN A 464 -7.77 -5.51 -18.93
CA ASN A 464 -9.10 -5.71 -18.35
C ASN A 464 -9.14 -6.92 -17.43
N HIS A 465 -8.53 -8.04 -17.82
CA HIS A 465 -8.46 -9.23 -16.99
C HIS A 465 -7.72 -8.95 -15.67
N LEU A 466 -6.60 -8.22 -15.72
CA LEU A 466 -5.86 -7.83 -14.52
C LEU A 466 -6.67 -6.89 -13.63
N LEU A 467 -7.31 -5.87 -14.20
CA LEU A 467 -8.14 -4.90 -13.46
C LEU A 467 -9.39 -5.54 -12.84
N ALA A 468 -9.95 -6.57 -13.48
CA ALA A 468 -11.10 -7.30 -12.95
C ALA A 468 -10.82 -7.93 -11.57
N ARG A 469 -9.56 -8.27 -11.25
CA ARG A 469 -9.15 -8.75 -9.92
C ARG A 469 -9.39 -7.72 -8.81
N PHE A 470 -9.48 -6.46 -9.18
CA PHE A 470 -9.67 -5.33 -8.27
C PHE A 470 -11.05 -4.70 -8.39
N ALA A 471 -11.94 -5.28 -9.20
CA ALA A 471 -13.26 -4.72 -9.53
C ALA A 471 -13.21 -3.28 -10.07
N GLU A 472 -12.12 -2.89 -10.73
CA GLU A 472 -11.96 -1.54 -11.30
C GLU A 472 -12.29 -1.54 -12.79
N PRO A 473 -13.32 -0.80 -13.23
CA PRO A 473 -13.57 -0.57 -14.65
C PRO A 473 -12.81 0.67 -15.13
N ILE A 474 -12.19 0.59 -16.31
CA ILE A 474 -11.94 1.79 -17.14
C ILE A 474 -12.86 1.68 -18.35
N ALA A 475 -13.88 2.53 -18.38
CA ALA A 475 -14.81 2.62 -19.49
C ALA A 475 -14.08 2.92 -20.81
N GLY A 476 -14.60 2.41 -21.93
CA GLY A 476 -14.04 2.69 -23.25
C GLY A 476 -14.25 4.12 -23.75
N HIS A 477 -15.01 4.93 -23.00
CA HIS A 477 -15.41 6.28 -23.34
C HIS A 477 -15.24 7.18 -22.11
N ASP A 478 -14.72 8.38 -22.32
CA ASP A 478 -14.94 9.50 -21.41
C ASP A 478 -16.41 9.93 -21.64
N ALA A 479 -17.25 9.94 -20.60
CA ALA A 479 -18.70 10.05 -20.77
C ALA A 479 -19.12 11.23 -21.69
N ALA A 480 -19.94 10.92 -22.71
CA ALA A 480 -20.49 11.83 -23.73
C ALA A 480 -19.49 12.53 -24.68
N SER A 481 -18.19 12.21 -24.64
CA SER A 481 -17.19 12.69 -25.61
C SER A 481 -16.55 11.56 -26.43
N ALA A 482 -15.67 11.92 -27.36
CA ALA A 482 -15.04 11.02 -28.33
C ALA A 482 -14.38 9.79 -27.67
N PRO A 483 -14.36 8.62 -28.35
CA PRO A 483 -13.75 7.41 -27.82
C PRO A 483 -12.28 7.65 -27.45
N ILE A 484 -11.85 7.14 -26.29
CA ILE A 484 -10.45 7.22 -25.88
C ILE A 484 -9.61 6.44 -26.91
N PRO A 485 -8.59 7.07 -27.53
CA PRO A 485 -7.72 6.37 -28.48
C PRO A 485 -7.15 5.08 -27.87
N PRO A 486 -7.09 3.95 -28.61
CA PRO A 486 -6.68 2.66 -28.06
C PRO A 486 -5.33 2.69 -27.31
N ALA A 487 -4.36 3.44 -27.84
CA ALA A 487 -3.05 3.61 -27.22
C ALA A 487 -3.14 4.32 -25.86
N GLU A 488 -3.95 5.38 -25.77
CA GLU A 488 -4.16 6.11 -24.53
C GLU A 488 -4.92 5.27 -23.50
N ARG A 489 -5.92 4.50 -23.95
CA ARG A 489 -6.66 3.57 -23.07
C ARG A 489 -5.74 2.51 -22.46
N VAL A 490 -4.83 1.94 -23.24
CA VAL A 490 -3.81 0.99 -22.75
C VAL A 490 -2.88 1.67 -21.73
N ARG A 491 -2.35 2.85 -22.05
CA ARG A 491 -1.48 3.62 -21.15
C ARG A 491 -2.15 3.95 -19.81
N ARG A 492 -3.41 4.40 -19.84
CA ARG A 492 -4.19 4.68 -18.61
C ARG A 492 -4.35 3.45 -17.74
N LYS A 493 -4.70 2.30 -18.34
CA LYS A 493 -4.86 1.02 -17.62
C LYS A 493 -3.55 0.53 -17.00
N GLN A 494 -2.44 0.61 -17.74
CA GLN A 494 -1.11 0.28 -17.21
C GLN A 494 -0.75 1.20 -16.04
N ARG A 495 -0.95 2.51 -16.17
CA ARG A 495 -0.70 3.49 -15.10
C ARG A 495 -1.57 3.22 -13.87
N LEU A 496 -2.85 2.90 -14.06
CA LEU A 496 -3.78 2.54 -13.00
C LEU A 496 -3.28 1.30 -12.25
N LEU A 497 -2.96 0.21 -12.96
CA LEU A 497 -2.43 -1.02 -12.35
C LEU A 497 -1.11 -0.77 -11.62
N GLN A 498 -0.16 -0.04 -12.21
CA GLN A 498 1.14 0.27 -11.59
C GLN A 498 1.00 1.07 -10.30
N ARG A 499 0.07 2.03 -10.27
CA ARG A 499 -0.18 2.88 -9.09
C ARG A 499 -1.20 2.29 -8.13
N TYR A 500 -1.83 1.16 -8.48
CA TYR A 500 -2.99 0.64 -7.78
C TYR A 500 -2.78 0.45 -6.27
N PRO A 501 -1.66 -0.11 -5.78
CA PRO A 501 -1.42 -0.27 -4.34
C PRO A 501 -1.56 1.05 -3.57
N ARG A 502 -1.02 2.15 -4.14
CA ARG A 502 -1.09 3.48 -3.53
C ARG A 502 -2.49 4.08 -3.62
N ILE A 503 -3.07 4.16 -4.81
CA ILE A 503 -4.35 4.87 -5.03
C ILE A 503 -5.57 4.11 -4.50
N SER A 504 -5.45 2.81 -4.27
CA SER A 504 -6.52 1.99 -3.68
C SER A 504 -6.50 2.06 -2.15
N SER A 505 -5.32 1.97 -1.53
CA SER A 505 -5.16 2.02 -0.07
C SER A 505 -5.30 3.43 0.48
N ALA A 506 -4.89 4.46 -0.26
CA ALA A 506 -4.81 5.85 0.21
C ALA A 506 -6.01 6.74 -0.15
N ARG A 507 -7.14 6.17 -0.58
CA ARG A 507 -8.31 6.94 -1.08
C ARG A 507 -8.73 8.06 -0.12
N GLY A 508 -8.73 7.78 1.18
CA GLY A 508 -9.10 8.73 2.24
C GLY A 508 -7.93 9.49 2.86
N THR A 509 -6.74 9.50 2.25
CA THR A 509 -5.55 10.16 2.81
C THR A 509 -5.40 11.57 2.25
N GLY A 510 -5.27 12.56 3.13
CA GLY A 510 -4.92 13.94 2.79
C GLY A 510 -3.42 14.10 2.52
N PHE A 511 -2.99 15.29 2.11
CA PHE A 511 -1.56 15.54 1.91
C PHE A 511 -0.78 15.60 3.23
N ASP A 512 0.52 15.35 3.17
CA ASP A 512 1.43 15.43 4.31
C ASP A 512 1.78 16.89 4.62
N GLY A 513 1.28 17.38 5.76
CA GLY A 513 1.49 18.76 6.23
C GLY A 513 2.94 19.11 6.59
N LEU A 514 3.80 18.11 6.79
CA LEU A 514 5.23 18.29 7.12
C LEU A 514 6.14 18.13 5.89
N ALA A 515 5.62 17.61 4.77
CA ALA A 515 6.33 17.53 3.51
C ALA A 515 6.13 18.81 2.65
N PRO A 516 7.08 19.15 1.75
CA PRO A 516 6.88 20.24 0.81
C PRO A 516 5.63 20.02 -0.06
N ALA A 517 4.93 21.10 -0.40
CA ALA A 517 3.87 21.03 -1.41
C ALA A 517 4.47 20.75 -2.80
N GLY A 518 3.73 20.01 -3.64
CA GLY A 518 4.11 19.71 -5.02
C GLY A 518 3.60 18.36 -5.50
N ALA A 519 3.96 17.97 -6.72
CA ALA A 519 3.49 16.74 -7.35
C ALA A 519 3.87 15.44 -6.61
N ALA A 520 4.86 15.49 -5.72
CA ALA A 520 5.24 14.35 -4.88
C ALA A 520 4.43 14.25 -3.57
N ASN A 521 3.64 15.26 -3.24
CA ASN A 521 2.85 15.34 -2.00
C ASN A 521 1.41 15.73 -2.33
N MET A 522 0.63 14.74 -2.74
CA MET A 522 -0.77 14.86 -3.14
C MET A 522 -1.63 13.99 -2.24
N SER A 523 -2.88 14.40 -2.05
CA SER A 523 -3.87 13.52 -1.40
C SER A 523 -4.09 12.27 -2.26
N GLY A 524 -4.42 11.14 -1.63
CA GLY A 524 -4.67 9.91 -2.39
C GLY A 524 -5.92 10.01 -3.28
N LEU A 525 -6.92 10.80 -2.87
CA LEU A 525 -8.08 11.13 -3.69
C LEU A 525 -7.68 11.90 -4.95
N GLU A 526 -6.85 12.93 -4.82
CA GLU A 526 -6.36 13.72 -5.96
C GLU A 526 -5.54 12.85 -6.92
N GLU A 527 -4.64 12.02 -6.41
CA GLU A 527 -3.85 11.09 -7.24
C GLU A 527 -4.77 10.10 -7.98
N ARG A 528 -5.76 9.53 -7.29
CA ARG A 528 -6.74 8.62 -7.89
C ARG A 528 -7.55 9.30 -8.99
N LEU A 529 -8.04 10.51 -8.77
CA LEU A 529 -8.79 11.28 -9.76
C LEU A 529 -7.96 11.54 -11.01
N ARG A 530 -6.70 11.94 -10.84
CA ARG A 530 -5.79 12.20 -11.97
C ARG A 530 -5.54 10.95 -12.81
N VAL A 531 -5.34 9.80 -12.17
CA VAL A 531 -5.13 8.53 -12.88
C VAL A 531 -6.41 8.08 -13.58
N THR A 532 -7.55 8.19 -12.91
CA THR A 532 -8.85 7.72 -13.42
C THR A 532 -9.35 8.56 -14.60
N LEU A 533 -9.25 9.87 -14.50
CA LEU A 533 -9.60 10.82 -15.57
C LEU A 533 -8.51 10.94 -16.64
N GLY A 534 -7.35 10.31 -16.39
CA GLY A 534 -6.16 10.38 -17.25
C GLY A 534 -5.69 11.80 -17.48
N LEU A 535 -5.68 12.63 -16.44
CA LEU A 535 -5.29 14.04 -16.53
C LEU A 535 -3.79 14.19 -16.81
N ASP A 536 -3.47 15.09 -17.73
CA ASP A 536 -2.12 15.40 -18.20
C ASP A 536 -2.00 16.88 -18.56
N GLY A 537 -0.80 17.32 -18.99
CA GLY A 537 -0.61 18.61 -19.67
C GLY A 537 -1.39 19.83 -19.15
N GLY A 538 -1.14 20.27 -17.91
CA GLY A 538 -1.78 21.47 -17.35
C GLY A 538 -3.21 21.30 -16.84
N GLU A 539 -3.83 20.13 -17.05
CA GLU A 539 -5.11 19.73 -16.45
C GLU A 539 -4.90 19.38 -14.97
N GLU A 540 -4.79 20.43 -14.15
CA GLU A 540 -4.53 20.34 -12.73
C GLU A 540 -5.82 20.36 -11.92
N ILE A 541 -5.81 19.62 -10.80
CA ILE A 541 -6.84 19.68 -9.76
C ILE A 541 -6.11 20.16 -8.52
N ALA A 542 -6.63 21.20 -7.86
CA ALA A 542 -6.19 21.57 -6.53
C ALA A 542 -7.27 21.22 -5.51
N VAL A 543 -6.90 20.49 -4.45
CA VAL A 543 -7.82 20.14 -3.37
C VAL A 543 -7.59 21.09 -2.19
N VAL A 544 -8.64 21.82 -1.81
CA VAL A 544 -8.65 22.68 -0.63
C VAL A 544 -9.45 21.99 0.46
N GLU A 545 -8.76 21.52 1.51
CA GLU A 545 -9.40 20.94 2.68
C GLU A 545 -9.76 22.05 3.67
N HIS A 546 -11.05 22.25 3.92
CA HIS A 546 -11.50 23.40 4.70
C HIS A 546 -11.03 23.33 6.15
N ILE A 547 -10.91 22.11 6.71
CA ILE A 547 -10.40 21.91 8.08
C ILE A 547 -9.00 22.52 8.29
N LEU A 548 -8.20 22.66 7.23
CA LEU A 548 -6.86 23.23 7.32
C LEU A 548 -6.87 24.75 7.31
N LEU A 549 -7.96 25.36 6.84
CA LEU A 549 -8.24 26.81 6.89
C LEU A 549 -8.88 27.24 8.22
N ARG A 550 -9.07 26.30 9.16
CA ARG A 550 -9.60 26.62 10.48
C ARG A 550 -8.69 27.65 11.19
N PRO A 551 -9.26 28.51 12.04
CA PRO A 551 -8.49 29.41 12.89
C PRO A 551 -7.49 28.65 13.76
N MET A 552 -6.32 29.25 13.96
CA MET A 552 -5.23 28.78 14.80
C MET A 552 -5.07 29.69 16.02
N PRO A 553 -4.31 29.29 17.06
CA PRO A 553 -4.13 30.12 18.27
C PRO A 553 -3.66 31.57 18.00
N GLY A 554 -2.90 31.79 16.92
CA GLY A 554 -2.48 33.14 16.50
C GLY A 554 -3.63 34.06 16.06
N ASP A 555 -4.76 33.50 15.63
CA ASP A 555 -5.93 34.27 15.18
C ASP A 555 -6.71 34.89 16.35
N GLU A 556 -6.49 34.42 17.59
CA GLU A 556 -7.02 35.09 18.79
C GLU A 556 -6.53 36.55 18.88
N ALA A 557 -5.33 36.84 18.37
CA ALA A 557 -4.78 38.18 18.35
C ALA A 557 -5.48 39.10 17.34
N GLN A 558 -6.02 38.56 16.24
CA GLN A 558 -6.82 39.33 15.26
C GLN A 558 -8.20 39.69 15.82
N GLY A 559 -8.71 38.89 16.76
CA GLY A 559 -9.97 39.12 17.45
C GLY A 559 -9.89 40.14 18.59
N ARG A 560 -8.76 40.81 18.82
CA ARG A 560 -8.59 41.84 19.86
C ARG A 560 -8.43 43.22 19.20
N PRO A 561 -8.97 44.30 19.79
CA PRO A 561 -8.69 45.66 19.33
C PRO A 561 -7.19 45.92 19.40
N GLY A 562 -6.64 46.51 18.34
CA GLY A 562 -5.26 46.96 18.29
C GLY A 562 -4.99 48.10 19.28
N PRO A 563 -3.71 48.42 19.58
CA PRO A 563 -3.36 49.48 20.51
C PRO A 563 -3.86 50.88 20.11
N THR A 564 -4.18 51.05 18.83
CA THR A 564 -4.64 52.29 18.20
C THR A 564 -6.15 52.31 17.92
N ASP A 565 -6.85 51.20 18.14
CA ASP A 565 -8.28 51.09 17.87
C ASP A 565 -9.07 51.80 18.97
N ALA A 566 -10.17 52.48 18.61
CA ALA A 566 -11.00 53.12 19.62
C ALA A 566 -11.62 52.05 20.55
N PRO A 567 -11.91 52.34 21.83
CA PRO A 567 -12.57 51.39 22.73
C PRO A 567 -13.93 50.88 22.24
N THR A 568 -14.52 51.57 21.25
CA THR A 568 -15.79 51.24 20.59
C THR A 568 -15.61 50.39 19.33
N ASP A 569 -14.39 50.21 18.84
CA ASP A 569 -14.14 49.46 17.62
C ASP A 569 -14.27 47.96 17.89
N ARG A 570 -15.17 47.34 17.13
CA ARG A 570 -15.36 45.90 17.16
C ARG A 570 -14.22 45.26 16.38
N PRO A 571 -13.47 44.30 16.96
CA PRO A 571 -12.41 43.62 16.23
C PRO A 571 -12.97 42.92 14.98
N PRO A 572 -12.17 42.73 13.92
CA PRO A 572 -12.62 42.10 12.69
C PRO A 572 -13.13 40.68 12.97
N ALA A 573 -14.18 40.28 12.24
CA ALA A 573 -14.61 38.88 12.25
C ALA A 573 -13.54 38.02 11.59
N LEU A 574 -13.37 36.78 12.07
CA LEU A 574 -12.47 35.82 11.42
C LEU A 574 -13.01 35.41 10.04
N LEU A 575 -14.34 35.31 9.93
CA LEU A 575 -15.05 35.13 8.68
C LEU A 575 -16.32 35.96 8.72
N SER A 576 -16.44 36.90 7.79
CA SER A 576 -17.70 37.60 7.51
C SER A 576 -18.51 36.82 6.46
N ALA A 577 -19.83 37.05 6.43
CA ALA A 577 -20.75 36.36 5.52
C ALA A 577 -20.66 34.82 5.61
N ALA A 578 -20.46 34.31 6.82
CA ALA A 578 -20.47 32.88 7.12
C ALA A 578 -21.87 32.31 6.84
N ARG A 579 -21.98 31.59 5.72
CA ARG A 579 -23.24 30.96 5.25
C ARG A 579 -23.77 29.91 6.22
N GLU A 580 -22.87 29.32 7.01
CA GLU A 580 -23.17 28.23 7.92
C GLU A 580 -22.34 28.34 9.19
N LYS A 581 -22.85 27.75 10.27
CA LYS A 581 -22.20 27.70 11.58
C LYS A 581 -20.82 27.03 11.55
N ASP A 582 -20.67 25.97 10.76
CA ASP A 582 -19.43 25.21 10.63
C ASP A 582 -19.04 25.08 9.15
N PRO A 583 -18.21 26.01 8.62
CA PRO A 583 -17.75 25.97 7.24
C PRO A 583 -16.51 25.10 7.02
N TYR A 584 -15.97 24.46 8.08
CA TYR A 584 -14.67 23.80 8.04
C TYR A 584 -14.77 22.27 8.05
N SER A 585 -15.64 21.71 8.87
CA SER A 585 -15.63 20.27 9.13
C SER A 585 -16.13 19.45 7.95
N LEU A 586 -15.36 18.41 7.59
CA LEU A 586 -15.74 17.38 6.61
C LEU A 586 -16.12 17.95 5.23
N ARG A 587 -15.43 19.02 4.81
CA ARG A 587 -15.65 19.72 3.54
C ARG A 587 -14.34 19.89 2.78
N LEU A 588 -14.42 19.73 1.47
CA LEU A 588 -13.35 20.12 0.56
C LEU A 588 -13.88 20.81 -0.69
N THR A 589 -13.06 21.68 -1.26
CA THR A 589 -13.31 22.28 -2.56
C THR A 589 -12.25 21.81 -3.54
N PHE A 590 -12.68 21.28 -4.68
CA PHE A 590 -11.84 21.05 -5.83
C PHE A 590 -11.83 22.30 -6.69
N VAL A 591 -10.64 22.87 -6.89
CA VAL A 591 -10.43 24.05 -7.72
C VAL A 591 -9.74 23.60 -9.01
N LEU A 592 -10.30 23.99 -10.16
CA LEU A 592 -9.81 23.58 -11.48
C LEU A 592 -9.71 24.80 -12.41
N PRO A 593 -8.72 24.86 -13.31
CA PRO A 593 -8.65 25.90 -14.32
C PRO A 593 -9.70 25.67 -15.41
N ASP A 594 -10.45 26.71 -15.74
CA ASP A 594 -11.39 26.72 -16.86
C ASP A 594 -10.64 26.92 -18.18
N GLY A 595 -11.08 26.22 -19.23
CA GLY A 595 -10.60 26.42 -20.61
C GLY A 595 -9.23 25.82 -20.94
N VAL A 596 -8.60 25.06 -20.03
CA VAL A 596 -7.29 24.42 -20.26
C VAL A 596 -7.46 22.99 -20.77
N GLY A 597 -6.84 22.67 -21.91
CA GLY A 597 -6.90 21.31 -22.46
C GLY A 597 -8.34 20.84 -22.66
N ARG A 598 -8.66 19.64 -22.14
CA ARG A 598 -10.02 19.09 -22.15
C ARG A 598 -10.97 19.76 -21.17
N PHE A 599 -10.49 20.57 -20.23
CA PHE A 599 -11.37 21.40 -19.39
C PHE A 599 -12.08 22.50 -20.18
N SER A 600 -11.78 22.70 -21.47
CA SER A 600 -12.61 23.52 -22.36
C SER A 600 -13.88 22.81 -22.85
N ASP A 601 -13.95 21.48 -22.78
CA ASP A 601 -15.09 20.66 -23.23
C ASP A 601 -16.13 20.51 -22.10
N PRO A 602 -17.37 21.01 -22.26
CA PRO A 602 -18.44 20.85 -21.28
C PRO A 602 -18.76 19.40 -20.92
N ALA A 603 -18.66 18.46 -21.88
CA ALA A 603 -18.92 17.04 -21.61
C ALA A 603 -17.84 16.46 -20.68
N PHE A 604 -16.58 16.80 -20.92
CA PHE A 604 -15.48 16.38 -20.06
C PHE A 604 -15.54 17.02 -18.67
N LYS A 605 -15.95 18.29 -18.56
CA LYS A 605 -16.21 18.90 -17.24
C LYS A 605 -17.26 18.13 -16.46
N GLN A 606 -18.36 17.75 -17.10
CA GLN A 606 -19.41 16.97 -16.47
C GLN A 606 -18.92 15.58 -16.02
N LEU A 607 -18.07 14.94 -16.82
CA LEU A 607 -17.38 13.71 -16.43
C LEU A 607 -16.51 13.92 -15.18
N VAL A 608 -15.66 14.95 -15.18
CA VAL A 608 -14.79 15.28 -14.05
C VAL A 608 -15.61 15.48 -12.77
N GLU A 609 -16.68 16.27 -12.83
CA GLU A 609 -17.58 16.51 -11.69
C GLU A 609 -18.26 15.23 -11.20
N ASN A 610 -18.71 14.36 -12.11
CA ASN A 610 -19.34 13.09 -11.76
C ASN A 610 -18.33 12.13 -11.12
N THR A 611 -17.13 11.99 -11.68
CA THR A 611 -16.07 11.15 -11.13
C THR A 611 -15.63 11.66 -9.77
N LEU A 612 -15.46 12.97 -9.61
CA LEU A 612 -15.12 13.60 -8.35
C LEU A 612 -16.17 13.33 -7.28
N ARG A 613 -17.46 13.43 -7.61
CA ARG A 613 -18.55 13.08 -6.68
C ARG A 613 -18.55 11.58 -6.33
N ALA A 614 -18.31 10.71 -7.31
CA ALA A 614 -18.29 9.26 -7.11
C ALA A 614 -17.10 8.78 -6.27
N GLU A 615 -15.94 9.42 -6.41
CA GLU A 615 -14.70 9.03 -5.74
C GLU A 615 -14.51 9.72 -4.38
N THR A 616 -15.24 10.80 -4.10
CA THR A 616 -15.17 11.48 -2.79
C THR A 616 -15.78 10.59 -1.69
N PRO A 617 -15.10 10.40 -0.54
CA PRO A 617 -15.66 9.68 0.60
C PRO A 617 -17.03 10.21 1.02
N ALA A 618 -18.00 9.32 1.24
CA ALA A 618 -19.42 9.68 1.46
C ALA A 618 -19.70 10.59 2.67
N HIS A 619 -18.80 10.62 3.66
CA HIS A 619 -18.94 11.48 4.83
C HIS A 619 -18.40 12.92 4.60
N LEU A 620 -17.76 13.17 3.45
CA LEU A 620 -17.23 14.47 3.06
C LEU A 620 -18.17 15.16 2.08
N THR A 621 -18.26 16.48 2.19
CA THR A 621 -19.03 17.32 1.24
C THR A 621 -18.08 17.94 0.22
N PRO A 622 -18.13 17.52 -1.06
CA PRO A 622 -17.31 18.11 -2.11
C PRO A 622 -17.99 19.34 -2.73
N TYR A 623 -17.19 20.38 -2.97
CA TYR A 623 -17.54 21.52 -3.81
C TYR A 623 -16.61 21.55 -5.03
N VAL A 624 -17.10 22.06 -6.16
CA VAL A 624 -16.31 22.22 -7.39
C VAL A 624 -16.30 23.68 -7.79
N LEU A 625 -15.12 24.22 -8.09
CA LEU A 625 -14.91 25.58 -8.55
C LEU A 625 -14.06 25.58 -9.82
N TRP A 626 -14.66 25.96 -10.94
CA TRP A 626 -13.96 26.26 -12.19
C TRP A 626 -13.53 27.73 -12.17
N MET A 627 -12.24 28.01 -12.35
CA MET A 627 -11.68 29.36 -12.28
C MET A 627 -11.11 29.79 -13.62
N ALA A 628 -11.37 31.03 -14.02
CA ALA A 628 -10.70 31.65 -15.17
C ALA A 628 -9.16 31.66 -14.97
N ALA A 629 -8.41 31.69 -16.07
CA ALA A 629 -6.96 31.48 -16.05
C ALA A 629 -6.18 32.46 -15.14
N ASP A 630 -6.58 33.73 -15.09
CA ASP A 630 -6.01 34.76 -14.23
C ASP A 630 -6.30 34.48 -12.75
N ALA A 631 -7.55 34.15 -12.42
CA ALA A 631 -7.97 33.82 -11.07
C ALA A 631 -7.32 32.50 -10.59
N TRP A 632 -7.18 31.51 -11.47
CA TRP A 632 -6.46 30.26 -11.21
C TRP A 632 -4.99 30.51 -10.89
N ALA A 633 -4.30 31.33 -11.69
CA ALA A 633 -2.89 31.66 -11.45
C ALA A 633 -2.70 32.36 -10.10
N ALA A 634 -3.55 33.35 -9.79
CA ALA A 634 -3.53 34.04 -8.51
C ALA A 634 -3.79 33.09 -7.33
N PHE A 635 -4.80 32.22 -7.46
CA PHE A 635 -5.12 31.20 -6.46
C PHE A 635 -3.95 30.25 -6.23
N ARG A 636 -3.33 29.71 -7.28
CA ARG A 636 -2.20 28.77 -7.16
C ARG A 636 -1.03 29.38 -6.42
N THR A 637 -0.65 30.61 -6.76
CA THR A 637 0.41 31.34 -6.05
C THR A 637 0.06 31.54 -4.58
N ALA A 638 -1.15 31.99 -4.26
CA ALA A 638 -1.57 32.21 -2.88
C ALA A 638 -1.63 30.90 -2.08
N HIS A 639 -2.17 29.84 -2.67
CA HIS A 639 -2.31 28.54 -2.03
C HIS A 639 -0.93 27.90 -1.74
N GLU A 640 0.00 27.95 -2.69
CA GLU A 640 1.37 27.43 -2.49
C GLU A 640 2.10 28.19 -1.37
N GLN A 641 2.03 29.52 -1.37
CA GLN A 641 2.62 30.34 -0.30
C GLN A 641 2.00 30.04 1.06
N TRP A 642 0.67 29.87 1.11
CA TRP A 642 -0.05 29.52 2.33
C TRP A 642 0.38 28.14 2.86
N LEU A 643 0.45 27.12 2.00
CA LEU A 643 0.91 25.78 2.37
C LEU A 643 2.35 25.81 2.92
N GLN A 644 3.25 26.58 2.29
CA GLN A 644 4.63 26.73 2.76
C GLN A 644 4.70 27.37 4.15
N LYS A 645 3.95 28.46 4.39
CA LYS A 645 3.88 29.12 5.70
C LYS A 645 3.28 28.19 6.76
N ARG A 646 2.19 27.51 6.42
CA ARG A 646 1.53 26.55 7.32
C ARG A 646 2.48 25.40 7.71
N ARG A 647 3.22 24.85 6.75
CA ARG A 647 4.24 23.82 7.01
C ARG A 647 5.29 24.29 8.01
N ALA A 648 5.79 25.52 7.85
CA ALA A 648 6.79 26.08 8.77
C ALA A 648 6.25 26.24 10.20
N VAL A 649 5.02 26.77 10.34
CA VAL A 649 4.34 26.89 11.64
C VAL A 649 4.13 25.52 12.27
N LEU A 650 3.58 24.57 11.52
CA LEU A 650 3.30 23.21 11.99
C LEU A 650 4.58 22.51 12.48
N ALA A 651 5.66 22.61 11.71
CA ALA A 651 6.95 22.03 12.06
C ALA A 651 7.52 22.62 13.35
N ALA A 652 7.45 23.95 13.50
CA ALA A 652 7.87 24.63 14.73
C ALA A 652 7.03 24.18 15.94
N THR A 653 5.70 24.13 15.81
CA THR A 653 4.77 23.71 16.88
C THR A 653 5.00 22.27 17.34
N LEU A 654 5.36 21.38 16.41
CA LEU A 654 5.58 19.96 16.68
C LEU A 654 7.04 19.62 16.99
N GLY A 655 7.95 20.60 16.96
CA GLY A 655 9.38 20.38 17.18
C GLY A 655 10.03 19.51 16.09
N VAL A 656 9.52 19.56 14.87
CA VAL A 656 10.03 18.82 13.72
C VAL A 656 11.02 19.68 12.95
N HIS A 657 12.26 19.22 12.82
CA HIS A 657 13.21 19.83 11.89
C HIS A 657 12.80 19.53 10.46
N LEU A 658 12.61 20.56 9.64
CA LEU A 658 12.38 20.41 8.21
C LEU A 658 13.73 20.18 7.53
N GLU A 659 13.84 19.15 6.71
CA GLU A 659 15.00 18.99 5.82
C GLU A 659 15.00 20.15 4.82
N GLU A 660 16.15 20.82 4.70
CA GLU A 660 16.37 21.85 3.68
C GLU A 660 16.27 21.20 2.30
N ARG A 661 15.57 21.84 1.36
CA ARG A 661 15.52 21.36 -0.03
C ARG A 661 16.96 21.23 -0.54
N SER A 662 17.40 20.01 -0.86
CA SER A 662 18.42 19.81 -1.87
C SER A 662 17.86 20.41 -3.16
N SER A 663 18.43 21.56 -3.53
CA SER A 663 18.09 22.38 -4.69
C SER A 663 18.15 21.62 -6.01
#